data_AF-A0A9D1EQD2-F1
#
_entry.id   AF-A0A9D1EQD2-F1
#
_cell.length_a   1.000
_cell.length_b   1.000
_cell.length_c   1.000
_cell.angle_alpha   90.00
_cell.angle_beta   90.00
_cell.angle_gamma   90.00
#
_symmetry.space_group_name_H-M   'P 1'
#
loop_
_entity.id
_entity.type
_entity.pdbx_description
1 polymer ?
#
loop_
_entity_poly.entity_id
_entity_poly.type
_entity_poly.pdbx_seq_one_letter_code
_entity_poly.pdbx_strand_id
1 'polypeptide(L)'
;MWREFSREFIRKNRASSISVIAAAFLSALFLSLLCSLFFNFWRYEIEQITLDEGGWQARITGEFGREALSVIEQFANVEKAEINEELSEGSVLAVDLCFQNMRTVYEETPLIAQRLGIDGSGITYHETLLSRYLIHDPLDSSPPLLLSFYLAVLLIVSVSFVLIIHNSFALSMNARVHQFGILSGAGATPGQIRACLMQEAAALSLIPVLAGSLLGIALSFGTIQLINRLAASIPGRHQAVFAYHPLLLAVTLLAAFLTVFFSALLPALRLGRLTPLEAIQGSGEFRLKKKKRSRVLSLLFGMEGELAGNALKAQKKALRTSTLSLTLSFLGFTLMLCFFTLSGISTNHTYFERYQDAWDIMAEVKDTDLDRFAPAEKVLTLQGADTVLYQKAEALCSVPESAVSHEVTALGGLEAVAQNAVSKDGTDYLIQAPIVILDDRSFAKYCEQTGIEADLSGTIVLNRIWDSVNSNFRYKSYVPFLLEDQDTITLRNPAEPDSSAAVPVLAYTTEPPVLREEYANYALVQFLPLSLWRQISQAIGNAKPNVFIRVLTEEEATLSDLNTLGTELAALIGPEYAVEMENRIQERLDNDRMLRGYMLIIGAFCALLALIGIANVFSNTLGFVRQRKREFARYLSVGMTPAGMRKMFFAEALVIAGRPALITLPLTALFAGFMIQASYLDPAEFLAKAPVVPVAVFLLAIFGFVALAYYLGGKKLLKCSLAEALRSDFMI
;
A
#
# COMPACT_ATOMS: atom_id res chain seq x y z
N MET A 1 -28.23 44.34 7.95
CA MET A 1 -29.21 43.31 8.38
C MET A 1 -28.67 41.87 8.35
N TRP A 2 -28.76 41.09 7.27
CA TRP A 2 -28.38 39.64 7.30
C TRP A 2 -26.91 39.35 7.68
N ARG A 3 -25.97 40.21 7.25
CA ARG A 3 -24.54 40.12 7.64
C ARG A 3 -24.30 40.40 9.13
N GLU A 4 -24.97 41.40 9.69
CA GLU A 4 -24.85 41.74 11.12
C GLU A 4 -25.50 40.68 11.99
N PHE A 5 -26.67 40.19 11.57
CA PHE A 5 -27.38 39.08 12.21
C PHE A 5 -26.51 37.81 12.29
N SER A 6 -25.84 37.45 11.19
CA SER A 6 -24.89 36.34 11.15
C SER A 6 -23.70 36.58 12.09
N ARG A 7 -23.13 37.79 12.09
CA ARG A 7 -21.96 38.15 12.92
C ARG A 7 -22.26 38.11 14.43
N GLU A 8 -23.43 38.57 14.84
CA GLU A 8 -23.87 38.49 16.24
C GLU A 8 -24.06 37.04 16.69
N PHE A 9 -24.64 36.20 15.83
CA PHE A 9 -24.84 34.78 16.15
C PHE A 9 -23.50 34.05 16.36
N ILE A 10 -22.54 34.24 15.44
CA ILE A 10 -21.21 33.63 15.55
C ILE A 10 -20.54 34.02 16.88
N ARG A 11 -20.69 35.28 17.31
CA ARG A 11 -20.15 35.75 18.61
C ARG A 11 -20.84 35.11 19.81
N LYS A 12 -22.17 34.96 19.77
CA LYS A 12 -22.97 34.42 20.89
C LYS A 12 -22.88 32.89 21.01
N ASN A 13 -22.71 32.14 19.90
CA ASN A 13 -22.75 30.68 19.91
C ASN A 13 -21.41 30.01 19.53
N ARG A 14 -20.34 30.37 20.26
CA ARG A 14 -18.96 29.94 19.99
C ARG A 14 -18.79 28.44 19.84
N ALA A 15 -19.44 27.61 20.67
CA ALA A 15 -19.25 26.16 20.63
C ALA A 15 -19.70 25.52 19.30
N SER A 16 -20.80 26.01 18.72
CA SER A 16 -21.31 25.52 17.43
C SER A 16 -20.42 25.98 16.27
N SER A 17 -20.02 27.25 16.29
CA SER A 17 -19.11 27.81 15.29
C SER A 17 -17.73 27.15 15.33
N ILE A 18 -17.20 26.85 16.52
CA ILE A 18 -15.91 26.13 16.68
C ILE A 18 -15.98 24.73 16.07
N SER A 19 -17.09 24.00 16.23
CA SER A 19 -17.24 22.66 15.61
C SER A 19 -17.17 22.74 14.08
N VAL A 20 -17.83 23.73 13.48
CA VAL A 20 -17.81 23.95 12.02
C VAL A 20 -16.41 24.35 11.55
N ILE A 21 -15.78 25.30 12.25
CA ILE A 21 -14.41 25.77 11.97
C ILE A 21 -13.42 24.60 12.02
N ALA A 22 -13.47 23.78 13.07
CA ALA A 22 -12.58 22.64 13.24
C ALA A 22 -12.79 21.58 12.16
N ALA A 23 -14.04 21.25 11.82
CA ALA A 23 -14.35 20.27 10.77
C ALA A 23 -13.87 20.74 9.39
N ALA A 24 -14.10 22.00 9.04
CA ALA A 24 -13.64 22.59 7.78
C ALA A 24 -12.11 22.67 7.70
N PHE A 25 -11.45 23.08 8.80
CA PHE A 25 -9.99 23.11 8.91
C PHE A 25 -9.36 21.73 8.71
N LEU A 26 -9.81 20.74 9.49
CA LEU A 26 -9.26 19.38 9.47
C LEU A 26 -9.46 18.71 8.10
N SER A 27 -10.63 18.89 7.48
CA SER A 27 -10.90 18.33 6.16
C SER A 27 -10.02 18.96 5.07
N ALA A 28 -9.84 20.29 5.08
CA ALA A 28 -9.00 20.97 4.10
C ALA A 28 -7.51 20.64 4.29
N LEU A 29 -7.06 20.59 5.54
CA LEU A 29 -5.71 20.16 5.90
C LEU A 29 -5.42 18.75 5.41
N PHE A 30 -6.32 17.81 5.68
CA PHE A 30 -6.13 16.42 5.31
C PHE A 30 -6.15 16.22 3.79
N LEU A 31 -7.12 16.84 3.10
CA LEU A 31 -7.21 16.77 1.64
C LEU A 31 -5.95 17.35 0.98
N SER A 32 -5.48 18.51 1.45
CA SER A 32 -4.29 19.15 0.91
C SER A 32 -3.01 18.35 1.21
N LEU A 33 -2.87 17.83 2.43
CA LEU A 33 -1.75 16.99 2.83
C LEU A 33 -1.67 15.72 1.96
N LEU A 34 -2.79 15.02 1.79
CA LEU A 34 -2.82 13.79 1.00
C LEU A 34 -2.55 14.04 -0.48
N CYS A 35 -3.20 15.03 -1.09
CA CYS A 35 -2.95 15.35 -2.49
C CYS A 35 -1.50 15.77 -2.72
N SER A 36 -0.92 16.54 -1.79
CA SER A 36 0.48 16.98 -1.90
C SER A 36 1.46 15.81 -1.74
N LEU A 37 1.24 14.92 -0.76
CA LEU A 37 2.10 13.76 -0.54
C LEU A 37 1.98 12.75 -1.67
N PHE A 38 0.76 12.46 -2.12
CA PHE A 38 0.54 11.58 -3.26
C PHE A 38 1.28 12.10 -4.51
N PHE A 39 1.15 13.39 -4.82
CA PHE A 39 1.85 13.98 -5.96
C PHE A 39 3.37 13.88 -5.83
N ASN A 40 3.93 14.17 -4.65
CA ASN A 40 5.37 14.12 -4.45
C ASN A 40 5.91 12.68 -4.51
N PHE A 41 5.21 11.71 -3.92
CA PHE A 41 5.60 10.31 -4.01
C PHE A 41 5.46 9.75 -5.42
N TRP A 42 4.36 10.04 -6.11
CA TRP A 42 4.16 9.63 -7.50
C TRP A 42 5.26 10.18 -8.42
N ARG A 43 5.60 11.46 -8.26
CA ARG A 43 6.67 12.09 -9.02
C ARG A 43 8.04 11.52 -8.69
N TYR A 44 8.34 11.32 -7.40
CA TYR A 44 9.59 10.71 -6.97
C TYR A 44 9.78 9.31 -7.56
N GLU A 45 8.74 8.47 -7.55
CA GLU A 45 8.77 7.13 -8.14
C GLU A 45 9.01 7.19 -9.66
N ILE A 46 8.35 8.10 -10.38
CA ILE A 46 8.58 8.27 -11.83
C ILE A 46 10.01 8.76 -12.09
N GLU A 47 10.49 9.76 -11.33
CA GLU A 47 11.85 10.29 -11.46
C GLU A 47 12.87 9.19 -11.18
N GLN A 48 12.65 8.37 -10.16
CA GLN A 48 13.51 7.23 -9.82
C GLN A 48 13.54 6.18 -10.93
N ILE A 49 12.39 5.67 -11.37
CA ILE A 49 12.31 4.67 -12.46
C ILE A 49 12.96 5.21 -13.74
N THR A 50 12.73 6.48 -14.07
CA THR A 50 13.31 7.10 -15.28
C THR A 50 14.83 7.22 -15.19
N LEU A 51 15.38 7.44 -13.99
CA LEU A 51 16.83 7.52 -13.77
C LEU A 51 17.48 6.12 -13.77
N ASP A 52 16.81 5.13 -13.21
CA ASP A 52 17.35 3.78 -13.01
C ASP A 52 17.17 2.89 -14.26
N GLU A 53 15.99 2.93 -14.90
CA GLU A 53 15.58 2.03 -15.99
C GLU A 53 15.41 2.75 -17.35
N GLY A 54 15.40 4.09 -17.35
CA GLY A 54 15.16 4.92 -18.55
C GLY A 54 13.68 5.30 -18.75
N GLY A 55 13.41 6.27 -19.63
CA GLY A 55 12.07 6.83 -19.84
C GLY A 55 11.19 6.14 -20.89
N TRP A 56 11.64 5.02 -21.46
CA TRP A 56 10.95 4.30 -22.54
C TRP A 56 9.68 3.62 -22.04
N GLN A 57 8.70 3.36 -22.91
CA GLN A 57 7.44 2.71 -22.52
C GLN A 57 7.26 1.32 -23.12
N ALA A 58 7.80 1.09 -24.32
CA ALA A 58 7.89 -0.23 -24.91
C ALA A 58 9.24 -0.37 -25.62
N ARG A 59 9.71 -1.61 -25.72
CA ARG A 59 10.95 -1.98 -26.39
C ARG A 59 10.64 -3.07 -27.40
N ILE A 60 11.15 -2.91 -28.61
CA ILE A 60 11.07 -3.91 -29.66
C ILE A 60 12.48 -4.44 -29.94
N THR A 61 12.67 -5.75 -29.83
CA THR A 61 13.92 -6.47 -30.09
C THR A 61 13.73 -7.42 -31.26
N GLY A 62 14.65 -7.39 -32.24
CA GLY A 62 14.61 -8.28 -33.39
C GLY A 62 15.67 -7.96 -34.44
N GLU A 63 15.71 -8.76 -35.50
CA GLU A 63 16.63 -8.55 -36.63
C GLU A 63 16.03 -7.57 -37.64
N PHE A 64 16.42 -6.30 -37.54
CA PHE A 64 16.02 -5.26 -38.49
C PHE A 64 17.12 -4.21 -38.64
N GLY A 65 17.14 -3.52 -39.78
CA GLY A 65 18.15 -2.49 -40.06
C GLY A 65 17.87 -1.17 -39.33
N ARG A 66 18.88 -0.28 -39.23
CA ARG A 66 18.74 1.07 -38.63
C ARG A 66 17.69 1.95 -39.32
N GLU A 67 17.26 1.60 -40.53
CA GLU A 67 16.14 2.25 -41.24
C GLU A 67 14.79 2.07 -40.51
N ALA A 68 14.67 1.07 -39.62
CA ALA A 68 13.47 0.82 -38.82
C ALA A 68 13.05 2.02 -37.97
N LEU A 69 13.99 2.82 -37.45
CA LEU A 69 13.66 4.06 -36.71
C LEU A 69 12.79 5.00 -37.53
N SER A 70 13.12 5.19 -38.80
CA SER A 70 12.34 6.07 -39.68
C SER A 70 10.93 5.55 -39.95
N VAL A 71 10.72 4.24 -39.89
CA VAL A 71 9.41 3.60 -40.04
C VAL A 71 8.61 3.75 -38.74
N ILE A 72 9.27 3.59 -37.59
CA ILE A 72 8.68 3.72 -36.26
C ILE A 72 8.25 5.17 -35.99
N GLU A 73 9.11 6.15 -36.29
CA GLU A 73 8.83 7.59 -36.11
C GLU A 73 7.70 8.10 -37.02
N GLN A 74 7.33 7.37 -38.07
CA GLN A 74 6.16 7.70 -38.91
C GLN A 74 4.82 7.42 -38.22
N PHE A 75 4.81 6.65 -37.13
CA PHE A 75 3.60 6.42 -36.37
C PHE A 75 3.23 7.66 -35.56
N ALA A 76 2.00 8.16 -35.73
CA ALA A 76 1.58 9.46 -35.23
C ALA A 76 1.69 9.63 -33.70
N ASN A 77 1.61 8.53 -32.95
CA ASN A 77 1.65 8.54 -31.50
C ASN A 77 3.04 8.25 -30.92
N VAL A 78 4.04 7.93 -31.75
CA VAL A 78 5.43 7.79 -31.31
C VAL A 78 6.02 9.20 -31.16
N GLU A 79 6.45 9.54 -29.95
CA GLU A 79 7.17 10.78 -29.65
C GLU A 79 8.65 10.67 -30.02
N LYS A 80 9.26 9.52 -29.70
CA LYS A 80 10.68 9.27 -29.87
C LYS A 80 10.93 7.76 -30.00
N ALA A 81 11.88 7.38 -30.84
CA ALA A 81 12.41 6.02 -30.90
C ALA A 81 13.94 6.10 -30.83
N GLU A 82 14.58 5.30 -29.97
CA GLU A 82 16.04 5.28 -29.81
C GLU A 82 16.57 3.85 -29.83
N ILE A 83 17.71 3.63 -30.48
CA ILE A 83 18.40 2.35 -30.40
C ILE A 83 19.08 2.27 -29.03
N ASN A 84 18.81 1.19 -28.32
CA ASN A 84 19.54 0.84 -27.11
C ASN A 84 20.79 0.05 -27.49
N GLU A 85 21.93 0.73 -27.61
CA GLU A 85 23.20 0.14 -28.04
C GLU A 85 23.77 -0.86 -27.01
N GLU A 86 23.36 -0.79 -25.74
CA GLU A 86 23.79 -1.75 -24.70
C GLU A 86 23.11 -3.11 -24.83
N LEU A 87 21.88 -3.13 -25.35
CA LEU A 87 21.08 -4.34 -25.53
C LEU A 87 21.04 -4.84 -26.98
N SER A 88 21.73 -4.15 -27.89
CA SER A 88 21.82 -4.53 -29.29
C SER A 88 23.10 -5.35 -29.52
N GLU A 89 22.94 -6.61 -29.92
CA GLU A 89 24.07 -7.52 -30.20
C GLU A 89 24.01 -8.04 -31.64
N GLY A 90 25.11 -7.86 -32.39
CA GLY A 90 25.25 -8.38 -33.75
C GLY A 90 24.21 -7.83 -34.74
N SER A 91 23.34 -8.71 -35.26
CA SER A 91 22.23 -8.38 -36.17
C SER A 91 20.93 -7.99 -35.46
N VAL A 92 20.85 -8.19 -34.15
CA VAL A 92 19.64 -7.93 -33.34
C VAL A 92 19.72 -6.52 -32.77
N LEU A 93 18.73 -5.69 -33.09
CA LEU A 93 18.60 -4.34 -32.56
C LEU A 93 17.49 -4.29 -31.50
N ALA A 94 17.76 -3.57 -30.42
CA ALA A 94 16.78 -3.19 -29.41
C ALA A 94 16.40 -1.71 -29.61
N VAL A 95 15.12 -1.42 -29.84
CA VAL A 95 14.61 -0.05 -30.02
C VAL A 95 13.63 0.30 -28.91
N ASP A 96 13.97 1.35 -28.17
CA ASP A 96 13.19 1.95 -27.10
C ASP A 96 12.20 2.97 -27.67
N LEU A 97 10.92 2.78 -27.37
CA LEU A 97 9.80 3.58 -27.87
C LEU A 97 9.23 4.46 -26.77
N CYS A 98 9.09 5.74 -27.07
CA CYS A 98 8.34 6.71 -26.29
C CYS A 98 7.10 7.16 -27.08
N PHE A 99 5.94 7.19 -26.43
CA PHE A 99 4.64 7.55 -26.99
C PHE A 99 4.14 8.87 -26.41
N GLN A 100 3.53 9.70 -27.25
CA GLN A 100 2.86 10.93 -26.81
C GLN A 100 1.67 10.62 -25.87
N ASN A 101 0.99 9.49 -26.12
CA ASN A 101 -0.10 9.00 -25.28
C ASN A 101 0.19 7.56 -24.85
N MET A 102 0.71 7.40 -23.63
CA MET A 102 1.08 6.10 -23.08
C MET A 102 -0.07 5.07 -23.04
N ARG A 103 -1.34 5.51 -23.10
CA ARG A 103 -2.50 4.61 -23.05
C ARG A 103 -2.63 3.72 -24.29
N THR A 104 -2.03 4.09 -25.42
CA THR A 104 -2.09 3.32 -26.67
C THR A 104 -0.97 2.31 -26.80
N VAL A 105 -0.06 2.22 -25.81
CA VAL A 105 1.14 1.38 -25.87
C VAL A 105 0.82 -0.09 -26.18
N TYR A 106 -0.16 -0.70 -25.50
CA TYR A 106 -0.54 -2.10 -25.74
C TYR A 106 -1.31 -2.33 -27.06
N GLU A 107 -1.87 -1.28 -27.67
CA GLU A 107 -2.58 -1.36 -28.95
C GLU A 107 -1.63 -1.12 -30.13
N GLU A 108 -0.70 -0.17 -30.01
CA GLU A 108 0.14 0.29 -31.12
C GLU A 108 1.47 -0.45 -31.22
N THR A 109 2.07 -0.86 -30.11
CA THR A 109 3.36 -1.58 -30.14
C THR A 109 3.28 -2.89 -30.95
N PRO A 110 2.22 -3.72 -30.83
CA PRO A 110 2.07 -4.90 -31.68
C PRO A 110 1.92 -4.57 -33.17
N LEU A 111 1.26 -3.46 -33.51
CA LEU A 111 1.12 -3.00 -34.90
C LEU A 111 2.45 -2.51 -35.48
N ILE A 112 3.27 -1.84 -34.67
CA ILE A 112 4.62 -1.43 -35.04
C ILE A 112 5.50 -2.66 -35.26
N ALA A 113 5.48 -3.62 -34.33
CA ALA A 113 6.23 -4.87 -34.44
C ALA A 113 5.83 -5.69 -35.69
N GLN A 114 4.52 -5.83 -35.95
CA GLN A 114 4.02 -6.51 -37.16
C GLN A 114 4.51 -5.83 -38.44
N ARG A 115 4.60 -4.50 -38.46
CA ARG A 115 5.09 -3.75 -39.63
C ARG A 115 6.59 -3.89 -39.84
N LEU A 116 7.34 -4.17 -38.78
CA LEU A 116 8.77 -4.50 -38.81
C LEU A 116 9.02 -5.99 -39.11
N GLY A 117 7.96 -6.81 -39.21
CA GLY A 117 8.07 -8.25 -39.48
C GLY A 117 8.51 -9.06 -38.25
N ILE A 118 8.29 -8.54 -37.04
CA ILE A 118 8.69 -9.16 -35.78
C ILE A 118 7.46 -9.80 -35.14
N ASP A 119 7.59 -11.06 -34.74
CA ASP A 119 6.56 -11.77 -33.97
C ASP A 119 6.46 -11.21 -32.55
N GLY A 120 5.29 -11.37 -31.90
CA GLY A 120 4.99 -10.75 -30.60
C GLY A 120 5.95 -11.09 -29.45
N SER A 121 6.83 -12.09 -29.61
CA SER A 121 7.87 -12.47 -28.64
C SER A 121 9.00 -11.44 -28.50
N GLY A 122 9.19 -10.55 -29.48
CA GLY A 122 10.21 -9.50 -29.44
C GLY A 122 9.76 -8.20 -28.77
N ILE A 123 8.62 -8.17 -28.09
CA ILE A 123 8.05 -6.97 -27.48
C ILE A 123 8.21 -7.05 -25.97
N THR A 124 8.84 -6.04 -25.38
CA THR A 124 8.95 -5.87 -23.93
C THR A 124 8.30 -4.55 -23.52
N TYR A 125 7.46 -4.56 -22.50
CA TYR A 125 6.82 -3.34 -21.99
C TYR A 125 7.48 -2.87 -20.69
N HIS A 126 7.54 -1.56 -20.49
CA HIS A 126 8.05 -0.98 -19.25
C HIS A 126 6.97 -0.99 -18.16
N GLU A 127 6.64 -2.19 -17.68
CA GLU A 127 5.52 -2.46 -16.76
C GLU A 127 5.60 -1.63 -15.46
N THR A 128 6.80 -1.44 -14.92
CA THR A 128 7.05 -0.64 -13.70
C THR A 128 6.60 0.81 -13.92
N LEU A 129 7.03 1.46 -15.00
CA LEU A 129 6.64 2.82 -15.37
C LEU A 129 5.15 2.93 -15.74
N LEU A 130 4.64 2.05 -16.62
CA LEU A 130 3.25 2.07 -17.09
C LEU A 130 2.25 1.89 -15.94
N SER A 131 2.56 1.02 -14.98
CA SER A 131 1.72 0.80 -13.80
C SER A 131 1.54 2.06 -12.95
N ARG A 132 2.56 2.96 -12.88
CA ARG A 132 2.47 4.24 -12.15
C ARG A 132 1.53 5.24 -12.84
N TYR A 133 1.22 5.03 -14.12
CA TYR A 133 0.22 5.77 -14.89
C TYR A 133 -1.15 5.08 -14.94
N LEU A 134 -1.36 4.00 -14.17
CA LEU A 134 -2.57 3.16 -14.20
C LEU A 134 -2.81 2.49 -15.56
N ILE A 135 -1.73 2.20 -16.28
CA ILE A 135 -1.76 1.49 -17.56
C ILE A 135 -1.24 0.09 -17.26
N HIS A 136 -2.09 -0.90 -17.52
CA HIS A 136 -1.80 -2.31 -17.28
C HIS A 136 -2.13 -3.08 -18.55
N ASP A 137 -1.43 -4.19 -18.74
CA ASP A 137 -1.73 -5.11 -19.83
C ASP A 137 -3.21 -5.57 -19.73
N PRO A 138 -4.04 -5.35 -20.77
CA PRO A 138 -5.42 -5.80 -20.78
C PRO A 138 -5.59 -7.33 -20.71
N LEU A 139 -4.54 -8.11 -21.01
CA LEU A 139 -4.53 -9.57 -20.98
C LEU A 139 -3.97 -10.14 -19.67
N ASP A 140 -3.43 -9.30 -18.77
CA ASP A 140 -2.91 -9.77 -17.49
C ASP A 140 -4.05 -10.26 -16.58
N SER A 141 -3.97 -11.54 -16.22
CA SER A 141 -4.92 -12.21 -15.34
C SER A 141 -4.86 -11.74 -13.88
N SER A 142 -3.82 -10.99 -13.49
CA SER A 142 -3.52 -10.59 -12.11
C SER A 142 -3.04 -9.14 -11.95
N PRO A 143 -3.85 -8.13 -12.30
CA PRO A 143 -3.44 -6.74 -12.20
C PRO A 143 -3.11 -6.34 -10.75
N PRO A 144 -2.13 -5.45 -10.52
CA PRO A 144 -1.72 -5.04 -9.19
C PRO A 144 -2.83 -4.26 -8.45
N LEU A 145 -3.57 -4.95 -7.57
CA LEU A 145 -4.72 -4.40 -6.83
C LEU A 145 -4.37 -3.35 -5.75
N LEU A 146 -3.09 -3.16 -5.43
CA LEU A 146 -2.61 -2.29 -4.35
C LEU A 146 -3.05 -0.83 -4.53
N LEU A 147 -2.93 -0.28 -5.74
CA LEU A 147 -3.27 1.12 -6.01
C LEU A 147 -4.79 1.35 -5.97
N SER A 148 -5.57 0.43 -6.52
CA SER A 148 -7.04 0.45 -6.44
C SER A 148 -7.53 0.42 -4.99
N PHE A 149 -6.85 -0.35 -4.13
CA PHE A 149 -7.12 -0.38 -2.71
C PHE A 149 -6.89 0.99 -2.03
N TYR A 150 -5.74 1.63 -2.29
CA TYR A 150 -5.46 2.97 -1.74
C TYR A 150 -6.54 3.98 -2.13
N LEU A 151 -6.99 3.95 -3.39
CA LEU A 151 -8.08 4.78 -3.88
C LEU A 151 -9.41 4.49 -3.17
N ALA A 152 -9.73 3.22 -2.91
CA ALA A 152 -10.94 2.82 -2.20
C ALA A 152 -10.97 3.33 -0.75
N VAL A 153 -9.87 3.15 0.00
CA VAL A 153 -9.78 3.65 1.38
C VAL A 153 -9.83 5.18 1.41
N LEU A 154 -9.12 5.84 0.48
CA LEU A 154 -9.16 7.29 0.32
C LEU A 154 -10.59 7.81 0.10
N LEU A 155 -11.38 7.11 -0.74
CA LEU A 155 -12.76 7.45 -1.01
C LEU A 155 -13.64 7.28 0.24
N ILE A 156 -13.49 6.16 0.98
CA ILE A 156 -14.22 5.94 2.25
C ILE A 156 -13.95 7.07 3.25
N VAL A 157 -12.67 7.43 3.41
CA VAL A 157 -12.23 8.52 4.29
C VAL A 157 -12.81 9.86 3.83
N SER A 158 -12.76 10.16 2.54
CA SER A 158 -13.30 11.39 1.96
C SER A 158 -14.81 11.53 2.20
N VAL A 159 -15.57 10.46 1.98
CA VAL A 159 -17.02 10.43 2.26
C VAL A 159 -17.28 10.63 3.76
N SER A 160 -16.45 10.06 4.63
CA SER A 160 -16.53 10.30 6.07
C SER A 160 -16.42 11.79 6.41
N PHE A 161 -15.43 12.51 5.85
CA PHE A 161 -15.26 13.96 6.07
C PHE A 161 -16.46 14.79 5.62
N VAL A 162 -17.00 14.52 4.44
CA VAL A 162 -18.22 15.19 3.93
C VAL A 162 -19.35 15.06 4.96
N LEU A 163 -19.54 13.86 5.52
CA LEU A 163 -20.56 13.63 6.53
C LEU A 163 -20.28 14.34 7.86
N ILE A 164 -19.02 14.46 8.28
CA ILE A 164 -18.63 15.20 9.50
C ILE A 164 -18.98 16.69 9.36
N ILE A 165 -18.62 17.30 8.23
CA ILE A 165 -18.90 18.71 7.94
C ILE A 165 -20.41 18.92 7.85
N HIS A 166 -21.12 18.06 7.12
CA HIS A 166 -22.57 18.10 7.01
C HIS A 166 -23.24 18.08 8.37
N ASN A 167 -22.79 17.19 9.26
CA ASN A 167 -23.37 17.06 10.59
C ASN A 167 -23.09 18.28 11.47
N SER A 168 -21.88 18.84 11.39
CA SER A 168 -21.54 20.09 12.09
C SER A 168 -22.41 21.26 11.64
N PHE A 169 -22.64 21.42 10.33
CA PHE A 169 -23.57 22.43 9.81
C PHE A 169 -25.02 22.14 10.21
N ALA A 170 -25.47 20.90 10.12
CA ALA A 170 -26.82 20.53 10.51
C ALA A 170 -27.09 20.86 11.98
N LEU A 171 -26.15 20.59 12.88
CA LEU A 171 -26.25 20.97 14.30
C LEU A 171 -26.31 22.49 14.48
N SER A 172 -25.44 23.23 13.79
CA SER A 172 -25.37 24.70 13.89
C SER A 172 -26.62 25.41 13.33
N MET A 173 -27.14 24.92 12.21
CA MET A 173 -28.33 25.47 11.57
C MET A 173 -29.60 25.10 12.35
N ASN A 174 -29.72 23.86 12.83
CA ASN A 174 -30.88 23.42 13.62
C ASN A 174 -31.05 24.20 14.93
N ALA A 175 -29.95 24.67 15.53
CA ALA A 175 -29.99 25.52 16.72
C ALA A 175 -30.74 26.86 16.50
N ARG A 176 -31.01 27.25 15.25
CA ARG A 176 -31.63 28.52 14.88
C ARG A 176 -32.95 28.42 14.16
N VAL A 177 -33.53 27.21 14.10
CA VAL A 177 -34.83 27.00 13.45
C VAL A 177 -35.88 27.99 13.96
N HIS A 178 -35.94 28.24 15.28
CA HIS A 178 -36.87 29.19 15.88
C HIS A 178 -36.66 30.64 15.40
N GLN A 179 -35.41 31.12 15.35
CA GLN A 179 -35.08 32.48 14.88
C GLN A 179 -35.50 32.68 13.42
N PHE A 180 -35.25 31.67 12.57
CA PHE A 180 -35.68 31.70 11.17
C PHE A 180 -37.20 31.53 11.02
N GLY A 181 -37.87 30.87 11.97
CA GLY A 181 -39.33 30.81 12.06
C GLY A 181 -39.97 32.18 12.28
N ILE A 182 -39.41 32.98 13.19
CA ILE A 182 -39.85 34.37 13.43
C ILE A 182 -39.63 35.22 12.17
N LEU A 183 -38.45 35.12 11.54
CA LEU A 183 -38.13 35.88 10.33
C LEU A 183 -39.01 35.48 9.15
N SER A 184 -39.32 34.20 8.98
CA SER A 184 -40.25 33.72 7.96
C SER A 184 -41.68 34.18 8.26
N GLY A 185 -42.09 34.22 9.53
CA GLY A 185 -43.36 34.80 9.97
C GLY A 185 -43.47 36.30 9.70
N ALA A 186 -42.34 37.02 9.70
CA ALA A 186 -42.24 38.43 9.32
C ALA A 186 -42.13 38.67 7.80
N GLY A 187 -42.14 37.61 6.97
CA GLY A 187 -42.13 37.71 5.51
C GLY A 187 -40.81 37.35 4.81
N ALA A 188 -39.80 36.83 5.51
CA ALA A 188 -38.55 36.39 4.88
C ALA A 188 -38.78 35.19 3.94
N THR A 189 -38.27 35.26 2.72
CA THR A 189 -38.45 34.18 1.73
C THR A 189 -37.51 33.00 1.99
N PRO A 190 -37.89 31.77 1.60
CA PRO A 190 -37.00 30.60 1.62
C PRO A 190 -35.63 30.82 0.99
N GLY A 191 -35.57 31.62 -0.09
CA GLY A 191 -34.33 31.98 -0.77
C GLY A 191 -33.43 32.88 0.09
N GLN A 192 -34.00 33.85 0.80
CA GLN A 192 -33.27 34.74 1.70
C GLN A 192 -32.68 33.99 2.90
N ILE A 193 -33.43 33.04 3.48
CA ILE A 193 -32.95 32.19 4.59
C ILE A 193 -31.78 31.32 4.12
N ARG A 194 -31.91 30.67 2.95
CA ARG A 194 -30.83 29.85 2.36
C ARG A 194 -29.58 30.68 2.08
N ALA A 195 -29.74 31.85 1.46
CA ALA A 195 -28.61 32.74 1.17
C ALA A 195 -27.89 33.19 2.44
N CYS A 196 -28.64 33.53 3.50
CA CYS A 196 -28.05 33.89 4.80
C CYS A 196 -27.24 32.72 5.41
N LEU A 197 -27.81 31.50 5.40
CA LEU A 197 -27.14 30.31 5.90
C LEU A 197 -25.88 29.95 5.10
N MET A 198 -25.91 30.12 3.77
CA MET A 198 -24.74 29.90 2.91
C MET A 198 -23.65 30.95 3.11
N GLN A 199 -24.02 32.23 3.29
CA GLN A 199 -23.06 33.30 3.57
C GLN A 199 -22.34 33.06 4.90
N GLU A 200 -23.05 32.59 5.91
CA GLU A 200 -22.43 32.23 7.19
C GLU A 200 -21.55 30.99 7.08
N ALA A 201 -22.02 29.96 6.36
CA ALA A 201 -21.21 28.77 6.12
C ALA A 201 -19.88 29.15 5.47
N ALA A 202 -19.92 30.00 4.43
CA ALA A 202 -18.74 30.54 3.79
C ALA A 202 -17.87 31.36 4.76
N ALA A 203 -18.46 32.22 5.59
CA ALA A 203 -17.72 33.02 6.56
C ALA A 203 -17.02 32.16 7.63
N LEU A 204 -17.64 31.06 8.05
CA LEU A 204 -17.09 30.13 9.03
C LEU A 204 -16.06 29.16 8.43
N SER A 205 -16.09 28.90 7.13
CA SER A 205 -15.21 27.93 6.48
C SER A 205 -14.05 28.54 5.69
N LEU A 206 -14.16 29.77 5.19
CA LEU A 206 -13.16 30.34 4.28
C LEU A 206 -11.76 30.39 4.89
N ILE A 207 -11.62 31.01 6.06
CA ILE A 207 -10.32 31.10 6.75
C ILE A 207 -9.80 29.72 7.17
N PRO A 208 -10.63 28.84 7.79
CA PRO A 208 -10.21 27.48 8.12
C PRO A 208 -9.76 26.64 6.92
N VAL A 209 -10.44 26.75 5.77
CA VAL A 209 -10.07 26.02 4.56
C VAL A 209 -8.72 26.50 4.05
N LEU A 210 -8.52 27.82 3.94
CA LEU A 210 -7.24 28.39 3.50
C LEU A 210 -6.09 28.02 4.45
N ALA A 211 -6.30 28.19 5.76
CA ALA A 211 -5.31 27.85 6.77
C ALA A 211 -5.01 26.34 6.80
N GLY A 212 -6.04 25.51 6.64
CA GLY A 212 -5.91 24.06 6.55
C GLY A 212 -5.08 23.64 5.33
N SER A 213 -5.42 24.16 4.14
CA SER A 213 -4.67 23.88 2.91
C SER A 213 -3.20 24.30 3.01
N LEU A 214 -2.91 25.51 3.49
CA LEU A 214 -1.53 25.97 3.67
C LEU A 214 -0.76 25.10 4.67
N LEU A 215 -1.39 24.73 5.79
CA LEU A 215 -0.75 23.84 6.77
C LEU A 215 -0.57 22.43 6.23
N GLY A 216 -1.49 21.93 5.38
CA GLY A 216 -1.36 20.64 4.71
C GLY A 216 -0.14 20.59 3.79
N ILE A 217 0.10 21.66 3.02
CA ILE A 217 1.31 21.81 2.19
C ILE A 217 2.57 21.87 3.05
N ALA A 218 2.55 22.66 4.14
CA ALA A 218 3.69 22.77 5.05
C ALA A 218 4.03 21.43 5.74
N LEU A 219 3.00 20.68 6.15
CA LEU A 219 3.16 19.34 6.70
C LEU A 219 3.73 18.37 5.65
N SER A 220 3.25 18.45 4.40
CA SER A 220 3.78 17.65 3.29
C SER A 220 5.27 17.92 3.05
N PHE A 221 5.66 19.20 3.00
CA PHE A 221 7.07 19.59 2.95
C PHE A 221 7.88 19.02 4.12
N GLY A 222 7.34 19.14 5.34
CA GLY A 222 7.96 18.57 6.54
C GLY A 222 8.14 17.06 6.48
N THR A 223 7.15 16.34 5.93
CA THR A 223 7.23 14.88 5.75
C THR A 223 8.27 14.48 4.71
N ILE A 224 8.38 15.18 3.57
CA ILE A 224 9.42 14.92 2.58
C ILE A 224 10.82 15.15 3.17
N GLN A 225 11.00 16.24 3.92
CA GLN A 225 12.27 16.51 4.61
C GLN A 225 12.59 15.46 5.68
N LEU A 226 11.59 14.99 6.41
CA LEU A 226 11.77 13.92 7.39
C LEU A 226 12.21 12.62 6.70
N ILE A 227 11.59 12.26 5.57
CA ILE A 227 11.97 11.09 4.77
C ILE A 227 13.41 11.21 4.29
N ASN A 228 13.79 12.35 3.72
CA ASN A 228 15.16 12.56 3.25
C ASN A 228 16.18 12.44 4.38
N ARG A 229 15.85 12.89 5.60
CA ARG A 229 16.73 12.73 6.77
C ARG A 229 16.82 11.29 7.26
N LEU A 230 15.69 10.58 7.30
CA LEU A 230 15.65 9.18 7.73
C LEU A 230 16.35 8.26 6.72
N ALA A 231 16.37 8.66 5.44
CA ALA A 231 16.95 7.91 4.35
C ALA A 231 18.32 8.46 3.86
N ALA A 232 18.90 9.43 4.57
CA ALA A 232 20.17 10.07 4.17
C ALA A 232 21.37 9.12 4.19
N SER A 233 21.29 8.01 4.92
CA SER A 233 22.37 7.02 5.05
C SER A 233 22.36 5.95 3.96
N ILE A 234 21.37 5.96 3.05
CA ILE A 234 21.19 4.89 2.06
C ILE A 234 22.02 5.22 0.81
N PRO A 235 23.03 4.40 0.45
CA PRO A 235 23.81 4.57 -0.78
C PRO A 235 22.91 4.45 -2.03
N GLY A 236 23.21 5.17 -3.11
CA GLY A 236 22.46 5.11 -4.37
C GLY A 236 21.10 5.83 -4.39
N ARG A 237 20.55 6.23 -3.23
CA ARG A 237 19.25 6.90 -3.17
C ARG A 237 19.31 8.36 -3.65
N HIS A 238 18.45 8.71 -4.61
CA HIS A 238 18.20 10.11 -4.95
C HIS A 238 17.35 10.84 -3.88
N GLN A 239 17.68 12.10 -3.60
CA GLN A 239 16.92 12.89 -2.62
C GLN A 239 15.56 13.27 -3.19
N ALA A 240 14.47 13.02 -2.44
CA ALA A 240 13.15 13.45 -2.87
C ALA A 240 13.06 14.97 -2.80
N VAL A 241 13.05 15.63 -3.95
CA VAL A 241 12.85 17.08 -4.02
C VAL A 241 11.36 17.36 -3.78
N PHE A 242 11.04 18.32 -2.91
CA PHE A 242 9.66 18.77 -2.78
C PHE A 242 9.28 19.62 -3.99
N ALA A 243 8.27 19.20 -4.74
CA ALA A 243 7.64 20.04 -5.76
C ALA A 243 6.15 20.20 -5.49
N TYR A 244 5.65 21.34 -5.93
CA TYR A 244 4.25 21.68 -5.75
C TYR A 244 3.74 22.44 -6.97
N HIS A 245 2.90 21.78 -7.76
CA HIS A 245 2.30 22.40 -8.93
C HIS A 245 1.12 23.31 -8.50
N PRO A 246 1.02 24.58 -8.94
CA PRO A 246 -0.05 25.49 -8.53
C PRO A 246 -1.48 24.98 -8.78
N LEU A 247 -1.65 24.14 -9.82
CA LEU A 247 -2.93 23.49 -10.14
C LEU A 247 -3.42 22.58 -9.00
N LEU A 248 -2.53 21.94 -8.23
CA LEU A 248 -2.91 21.16 -7.04
C LEU A 248 -3.57 22.02 -5.98
N LEU A 249 -3.09 23.25 -5.75
CA LEU A 249 -3.76 24.18 -4.84
C LEU A 249 -5.14 24.56 -5.35
N ALA A 250 -5.26 24.85 -6.66
CA ALA A 250 -6.55 25.19 -7.25
C ALA A 250 -7.56 24.03 -7.12
N VAL A 251 -7.14 22.79 -7.42
CA VAL A 251 -7.98 21.59 -7.32
C VAL A 251 -8.38 21.31 -5.87
N THR A 252 -7.43 21.37 -4.93
CA THR A 252 -7.72 21.10 -3.51
C THR A 252 -8.62 22.17 -2.88
N LEU A 253 -8.42 23.45 -3.22
CA LEU A 253 -9.31 24.54 -2.79
C LEU A 253 -10.71 24.41 -3.41
N LEU A 254 -10.81 24.06 -4.70
CA LEU A 254 -12.08 23.83 -5.37
C LEU A 254 -12.83 22.66 -4.73
N ALA A 255 -12.14 21.54 -4.50
CA ALA A 255 -12.72 20.36 -3.86
C ALA A 255 -13.17 20.65 -2.41
N ALA A 256 -12.38 21.39 -1.63
CA ALA A 256 -12.75 21.83 -0.28
C ALA A 256 -13.96 22.78 -0.32
N PHE A 257 -14.00 23.71 -1.26
CA PHE A 257 -15.13 24.61 -1.47
C PHE A 257 -16.41 23.83 -1.80
N LEU A 258 -16.36 22.92 -2.79
CA LEU A 258 -17.48 22.08 -3.18
C LEU A 258 -17.96 21.23 -1.99
N THR A 259 -17.03 20.65 -1.24
CA THR A 259 -17.32 19.85 -0.05
C THR A 259 -18.11 20.64 0.99
N VAL A 260 -17.63 21.84 1.35
CA VAL A 260 -18.33 22.73 2.29
C VAL A 260 -19.68 23.17 1.73
N PHE A 261 -19.72 23.55 0.46
CA PHE A 261 -20.91 24.03 -0.21
C PHE A 261 -22.02 22.98 -0.18
N PHE A 262 -21.77 21.75 -0.65
CA PHE A 262 -22.77 20.68 -0.61
C PHE A 262 -23.15 20.27 0.81
N SER A 263 -22.17 20.24 1.73
CA SER A 263 -22.40 19.87 3.13
C SER A 263 -23.33 20.84 3.85
N ALA A 264 -23.22 22.14 3.57
CA ALA A 264 -24.06 23.19 4.14
C ALA A 264 -25.39 23.36 3.38
N LEU A 265 -25.38 23.18 2.05
CA LEU A 265 -26.55 23.35 1.18
C LEU A 265 -27.67 22.37 1.56
N LEU A 266 -27.34 21.10 1.82
CA LEU A 266 -28.30 20.06 2.19
C LEU A 266 -29.15 20.44 3.44
N PRO A 267 -28.54 20.85 4.58
CA PRO A 267 -29.29 21.39 5.72
C PRO A 267 -30.03 22.69 5.41
N ALA A 268 -29.42 23.63 4.69
CA ALA A 268 -30.04 24.92 4.38
C ALA A 268 -31.31 24.79 3.51
N LEU A 269 -31.30 23.87 2.54
CA LEU A 269 -32.47 23.55 1.72
C LEU A 269 -33.61 23.00 2.56
N ARG A 270 -33.30 22.15 3.56
CA ARG A 270 -34.30 21.62 4.49
C ARG A 270 -34.88 22.72 5.38
N LEU A 271 -34.04 23.58 5.95
CA LEU A 271 -34.51 24.67 6.82
C LEU A 271 -35.36 25.70 6.07
N GLY A 272 -34.97 26.08 4.86
CA GLY A 272 -35.74 27.05 4.07
C GLY A 272 -37.11 26.56 3.63
N ARG A 273 -37.42 25.26 3.79
CA ARG A 273 -38.75 24.70 3.48
C ARG A 273 -39.67 24.60 4.70
N LEU A 274 -39.18 24.93 5.91
CA LEU A 274 -39.98 24.89 7.13
C LEU A 274 -40.96 26.05 7.16
N THR A 275 -42.20 25.79 7.55
CA THR A 275 -43.20 26.86 7.74
C THR A 275 -42.94 27.61 9.06
N PRO A 276 -43.35 28.89 9.19
CA PRO A 276 -43.20 29.66 10.43
C PRO A 276 -43.77 28.93 11.65
N LEU A 277 -44.92 28.27 11.47
CA LEU A 277 -45.56 27.49 12.54
C LEU A 277 -44.73 26.27 12.94
N GLU A 278 -44.21 25.50 11.99
CA GLU A 278 -43.32 24.35 12.27
C GLU A 278 -41.99 24.77 12.91
N ALA A 279 -41.51 25.96 12.59
CA ALA A 279 -40.26 26.49 13.12
C ALA A 279 -40.42 27.05 14.56
N ILE A 280 -41.55 27.71 14.85
CA ILE A 280 -41.87 28.30 16.17
C ILE A 280 -42.35 27.23 17.17
N GLN A 281 -43.14 26.24 16.73
CA GLN A 281 -43.50 25.10 17.58
C GLN A 281 -42.30 24.19 17.92
N GLY A 282 -41.13 24.49 17.35
CA GLY A 282 -39.98 23.60 17.33
C GLY A 282 -40.24 22.45 16.37
N SER A 283 -39.22 22.00 15.65
CA SER A 283 -39.29 20.83 14.79
C SER A 283 -39.58 19.58 15.63
N GLY A 284 -40.86 19.37 15.90
CA GLY A 284 -41.43 18.31 16.73
C GLY A 284 -41.14 18.51 18.22
N GLU A 285 -42.15 18.93 18.99
CA GLU A 285 -42.50 18.06 20.12
C GLU A 285 -42.57 16.65 19.54
N PHE A 286 -41.55 15.82 19.81
CA PHE A 286 -41.46 14.46 19.31
C PHE A 286 -42.72 13.71 19.76
N ARG A 287 -43.80 13.77 18.97
CA ARG A 287 -44.99 12.96 19.19
C ARG A 287 -44.52 11.53 19.02
N LEU A 288 -44.29 10.88 20.15
CA LEU A 288 -43.92 9.48 20.26
C LEU A 288 -45.00 8.66 19.53
N LYS A 289 -44.79 8.38 18.23
CA LYS A 289 -45.60 7.37 17.53
C LYS A 289 -45.39 6.05 18.28
N LYS A 290 -46.50 5.39 18.65
CA LYS A 290 -46.65 4.22 19.54
C LYS A 290 -45.35 3.42 19.82
N LYS A 291 -45.06 3.28 21.13
CA LYS A 291 -43.92 2.56 21.74
C LYS A 291 -43.69 1.16 21.16
N LYS A 292 -42.47 0.87 20.68
CA LYS A 292 -41.94 -0.50 20.57
C LYS A 292 -40.87 -0.70 21.64
N ARG A 293 -41.15 -1.58 22.63
CA ARG A 293 -40.23 -1.95 23.73
C ARG A 293 -38.83 -2.30 23.20
N SER A 294 -37.79 -1.69 23.75
CA SER A 294 -36.39 -2.09 23.49
C SER A 294 -36.01 -3.27 24.40
N ARG A 295 -36.31 -4.50 23.97
CA ARG A 295 -36.11 -5.73 24.78
C ARG A 295 -34.68 -5.86 25.34
N VAL A 296 -33.65 -5.60 24.54
CA VAL A 296 -32.24 -5.74 24.96
C VAL A 296 -31.82 -4.67 25.98
N LEU A 297 -32.16 -3.40 25.75
CA LEU A 297 -31.77 -2.31 26.67
C LEU A 297 -32.56 -2.34 27.98
N SER A 298 -33.83 -2.75 27.93
CA SER A 298 -34.64 -2.93 29.14
C SER A 298 -34.18 -4.13 29.98
N LEU A 299 -33.66 -5.19 29.35
CA LEU A 299 -33.07 -6.33 30.04
C LEU A 299 -31.77 -5.95 30.77
N LEU A 300 -30.88 -5.18 30.12
CA LEU A 300 -29.56 -4.85 30.68
C LEU A 300 -29.58 -3.68 31.67
N PHE A 301 -30.45 -2.69 31.47
CA PHE A 301 -30.45 -1.43 32.24
C PHE A 301 -31.82 -1.04 32.82
N GLY A 302 -32.79 -1.95 32.85
CA GLY A 302 -34.11 -1.71 33.45
C GLY A 302 -34.90 -0.59 32.77
N MET A 303 -35.59 0.23 33.57
CA MET A 303 -36.41 1.35 33.06
C MET A 303 -35.55 2.45 32.43
N GLU A 304 -34.37 2.73 32.99
CA GLU A 304 -33.42 3.70 32.46
C GLU A 304 -32.91 3.30 31.06
N GLY A 305 -32.73 1.99 30.82
CA GLY A 305 -32.43 1.43 29.51
C GLY A 305 -33.57 1.57 28.49
N GLU A 306 -34.82 1.43 28.93
CA GLU A 306 -35.99 1.67 28.07
C GLU A 306 -36.09 3.15 27.69
N LEU A 307 -35.84 4.07 28.63
CA LEU A 307 -35.77 5.51 28.36
C LEU A 307 -34.66 5.85 27.36
N ALA A 308 -33.46 5.32 27.56
CA ALA A 308 -32.33 5.48 26.63
C ALA A 308 -32.69 4.97 25.22
N GLY A 309 -33.27 3.76 25.13
CA GLY A 309 -33.68 3.18 23.85
C GLY A 309 -34.77 3.97 23.13
N ASN A 310 -35.72 4.54 23.87
CA ASN A 310 -36.76 5.39 23.31
C ASN A 310 -36.21 6.72 22.79
N ALA A 311 -35.26 7.34 23.51
CA ALA A 311 -34.59 8.55 23.08
C ALA A 311 -33.80 8.36 21.78
N LEU A 312 -32.99 7.29 21.70
CA LEU A 312 -32.22 6.96 20.50
C LEU A 312 -33.13 6.69 19.28
N LYS A 313 -34.30 6.09 19.49
CA LYS A 313 -35.28 5.84 18.42
C LYS A 313 -36.00 7.12 17.99
N ALA A 314 -36.33 8.01 18.93
CA ALA A 314 -36.99 9.29 18.64
C ALA A 314 -36.14 10.16 17.71
N GLN A 315 -34.81 10.10 17.83
CA GLN A 315 -33.88 10.87 17.01
C GLN A 315 -33.15 10.05 15.93
N LYS A 316 -33.72 8.92 15.50
CA LYS A 316 -33.08 8.00 14.54
C LYS A 316 -32.55 8.68 13.27
N LYS A 317 -33.26 9.71 12.75
CA LYS A 317 -32.83 10.43 11.54
C LYS A 317 -31.56 11.27 11.76
N ALA A 318 -31.46 11.97 12.88
CA ALA A 318 -30.30 12.80 13.22
C ALA A 318 -29.11 11.94 13.67
N LEU A 319 -29.35 10.88 14.44
CA LEU A 319 -28.30 9.97 14.88
C LEU A 319 -27.75 9.08 13.75
N ARG A 320 -28.53 8.79 12.69
CA ARG A 320 -28.08 7.96 11.56
C ARG A 320 -26.89 8.56 10.83
N THR A 321 -26.90 9.88 10.57
CA THR A 321 -25.79 10.55 9.87
C THR A 321 -24.52 10.56 10.72
N SER A 322 -24.64 10.87 12.02
CA SER A 322 -23.53 10.80 12.97
C SER A 322 -22.97 9.38 13.10
N THR A 323 -23.84 8.38 13.21
CA THR A 323 -23.43 6.97 13.33
C THR A 323 -22.74 6.51 12.05
N LEU A 324 -23.25 6.88 10.87
CA LEU A 324 -22.67 6.54 9.57
C LEU A 324 -21.28 7.16 9.37
N SER A 325 -21.11 8.41 9.77
CA SER A 325 -19.81 9.09 9.74
C SER A 325 -18.79 8.40 10.66
N LEU A 326 -19.20 8.06 11.90
CA LEU A 326 -18.33 7.29 12.80
C LEU A 326 -18.01 5.90 12.24
N THR A 327 -18.99 5.18 11.68
CA THR A 327 -18.74 3.86 11.07
C THR A 327 -17.73 3.94 9.95
N LEU A 328 -17.82 4.96 9.07
CA LEU A 328 -16.89 5.11 7.94
C LEU A 328 -15.48 5.50 8.41
N SER A 329 -15.36 6.37 9.41
CA SER A 329 -14.07 6.70 10.03
C SER A 329 -13.42 5.48 10.68
N PHE A 330 -14.19 4.69 11.44
CA PHE A 330 -13.67 3.49 12.08
C PHE A 330 -13.36 2.38 11.08
N LEU A 331 -14.18 2.23 10.03
CA LEU A 331 -13.90 1.34 8.92
C LEU A 331 -12.60 1.74 8.22
N GLY A 332 -12.48 3.00 7.77
CA GLY A 332 -11.27 3.48 7.10
C GLY A 332 -10.00 3.27 7.95
N PHE A 333 -10.07 3.55 9.24
CA PHE A 333 -8.96 3.30 10.18
C PHE A 333 -8.60 1.80 10.27
N THR A 334 -9.58 0.92 10.46
CA THR A 334 -9.33 -0.52 10.61
C THR A 334 -8.87 -1.19 9.31
N LEU A 335 -9.46 -0.85 8.16
CA LEU A 335 -9.03 -1.34 6.85
C LEU A 335 -7.59 -0.94 6.57
N MET A 336 -7.25 0.31 6.87
CA MET A 336 -5.90 0.83 6.69
C MET A 336 -4.89 0.08 7.56
N LEU A 337 -5.19 -0.17 8.84
CA LEU A 337 -4.32 -0.97 9.71
C LEU A 337 -4.16 -2.43 9.22
N CYS A 338 -5.26 -3.09 8.85
CA CYS A 338 -5.20 -4.46 8.34
C CYS A 338 -4.36 -4.56 7.06
N PHE A 339 -4.50 -3.58 6.17
CA PHE A 339 -3.68 -3.50 4.96
C PHE A 339 -2.20 -3.36 5.31
N PHE A 340 -1.82 -2.51 6.26
CA PHE A 340 -0.41 -2.35 6.63
C PHE A 340 0.18 -3.59 7.31
N THR A 341 -0.59 -4.27 8.15
CA THR A 341 -0.18 -5.56 8.68
C THR A 341 0.08 -6.55 7.54
N LEU A 342 -0.84 -6.61 6.57
CA LEU A 342 -0.73 -7.52 5.43
C LEU A 342 0.44 -7.16 4.50
N SER A 343 0.63 -5.86 4.24
CA SER A 343 1.76 -5.35 3.46
C SER A 343 3.08 -5.65 4.17
N GLY A 344 3.16 -5.46 5.49
CA GLY A 344 4.34 -5.80 6.27
C GLY A 344 4.66 -7.30 6.19
N ILE A 345 3.67 -8.17 6.37
CA ILE A 345 3.85 -9.62 6.17
C ILE A 345 4.31 -9.89 4.73
N SER A 346 3.73 -9.22 3.73
CA SER A 346 4.13 -9.42 2.35
C SER A 346 5.57 -8.98 2.09
N THR A 347 6.05 -7.92 2.74
CA THR A 347 7.43 -7.45 2.67
C THR A 347 8.39 -8.42 3.35
N ASN A 348 7.98 -9.09 4.43
CA ASN A 348 8.77 -10.15 5.06
C ASN A 348 9.01 -11.36 4.12
N HIS A 349 8.14 -11.60 3.15
CA HIS A 349 8.35 -12.64 2.14
C HIS A 349 9.23 -12.18 0.96
N THR A 350 9.92 -11.04 1.09
CA THR A 350 10.82 -10.56 0.04
C THR A 350 12.13 -11.36 0.03
N TYR A 351 12.78 -11.33 -1.13
CA TYR A 351 14.10 -11.93 -1.38
C TYR A 351 15.10 -11.69 -0.24
N PHE A 352 15.16 -10.45 0.27
CA PHE A 352 16.09 -10.06 1.31
C PHE A 352 15.92 -10.88 2.61
N GLU A 353 14.69 -11.05 3.12
CA GLU A 353 14.47 -11.85 4.34
C GLU A 353 14.74 -13.35 4.11
N ARG A 354 14.48 -13.87 2.90
CA ARG A 354 14.68 -15.29 2.58
C ARG A 354 16.16 -15.70 2.55
N TYR A 355 17.01 -14.83 2.03
CA TYR A 355 18.46 -15.10 1.88
C TYR A 355 19.31 -14.37 2.90
N GLN A 356 18.70 -13.78 3.94
CA GLN A 356 19.42 -13.00 4.95
C GLN A 356 20.45 -13.82 5.74
N ASP A 357 20.40 -15.15 5.70
CA ASP A 357 21.31 -16.02 6.45
C ASP A 357 22.28 -16.79 5.53
N ALA A 358 22.26 -16.48 4.22
CA ALA A 358 23.10 -17.14 3.21
C ALA A 358 24.42 -16.40 2.93
N TRP A 359 24.62 -15.21 3.50
CA TRP A 359 25.76 -14.33 3.28
C TRP A 359 25.89 -13.34 4.44
N ASP A 360 27.10 -12.85 4.70
CA ASP A 360 27.36 -11.68 5.57
C ASP A 360 27.94 -10.51 4.79
N ILE A 361 28.85 -10.80 3.86
CA ILE A 361 29.39 -9.83 2.90
C ILE A 361 29.18 -10.38 1.49
N MET A 362 28.66 -9.53 0.62
CA MET A 362 28.56 -9.80 -0.80
C MET A 362 29.43 -8.80 -1.54
N ALA A 363 30.32 -9.28 -2.39
CA ALA A 363 31.10 -8.43 -3.29
C ALA A 363 30.81 -8.80 -4.74
N GLU A 364 30.41 -7.82 -5.54
CA GLU A 364 30.28 -7.94 -6.98
C GLU A 364 31.43 -7.19 -7.65
N VAL A 365 32.31 -7.95 -8.30
CA VAL A 365 33.43 -7.43 -9.09
C VAL A 365 32.95 -7.28 -10.52
N LYS A 366 32.87 -6.03 -10.99
CA LYS A 366 32.32 -5.68 -12.31
C LYS A 366 33.33 -5.90 -13.43
N ASP A 367 32.81 -6.15 -14.63
CA ASP A 367 33.54 -6.24 -15.90
C ASP A 367 34.74 -7.20 -15.88
N THR A 368 34.62 -8.29 -15.12
CA THR A 368 35.67 -9.27 -14.89
C THR A 368 35.12 -10.70 -14.99
N ASP A 369 35.81 -11.55 -15.75
CA ASP A 369 35.53 -12.99 -15.76
C ASP A 369 36.23 -13.71 -14.60
N LEU A 370 35.57 -14.72 -14.06
CA LEU A 370 36.13 -15.52 -12.95
C LEU A 370 37.46 -16.18 -13.34
N ASP A 371 37.61 -16.55 -14.61
CA ASP A 371 38.85 -17.12 -15.16
C ASP A 371 40.05 -16.14 -15.11
N ARG A 372 39.77 -14.83 -15.21
CA ARG A 372 40.79 -13.76 -15.25
C ARG A 372 40.94 -13.05 -13.90
N PHE A 373 40.20 -13.48 -12.88
CA PHE A 373 40.22 -12.86 -11.56
C PHE A 373 41.45 -13.31 -10.75
N ALA A 374 42.57 -12.60 -10.93
CA ALA A 374 43.85 -12.91 -10.31
C ALA A 374 43.82 -13.05 -8.76
N PRO A 375 43.00 -12.28 -8.01
CA PRO A 375 42.90 -12.42 -6.56
C PRO A 375 42.13 -13.65 -6.05
N ALA A 376 41.51 -14.47 -6.92
CA ALA A 376 40.59 -15.55 -6.53
C ALA A 376 41.13 -16.44 -5.39
N GLU A 377 42.36 -16.93 -5.54
CA GLU A 377 43.03 -17.79 -4.56
C GLU A 377 43.27 -17.11 -3.21
N LYS A 378 43.57 -15.81 -3.20
CA LYS A 378 43.79 -15.06 -1.97
C LYS A 378 42.48 -14.84 -1.22
N VAL A 379 41.42 -14.51 -1.96
CA VAL A 379 40.08 -14.29 -1.41
C VAL A 379 39.53 -15.57 -0.77
N LEU A 380 39.75 -16.73 -1.39
CA LEU A 380 39.36 -18.04 -0.84
C LEU A 380 40.08 -18.43 0.46
N THR A 381 41.20 -17.79 0.78
CA THR A 381 41.99 -18.07 2.00
C THR A 381 41.63 -17.18 3.20
N LEU A 382 40.56 -16.38 3.09
CA LEU A 382 40.06 -15.55 4.19
C LEU A 382 39.77 -16.44 5.41
N GLN A 383 40.39 -16.15 6.56
CA GLN A 383 40.23 -16.96 7.76
C GLN A 383 38.93 -16.62 8.51
N GLY A 384 38.29 -17.64 9.09
CA GLY A 384 37.08 -17.47 9.92
C GLY A 384 35.80 -17.20 9.14
N ALA A 385 35.81 -17.40 7.82
CA ALA A 385 34.64 -17.26 6.97
C ALA A 385 34.61 -18.31 5.85
N ASP A 386 33.40 -18.78 5.54
CA ASP A 386 33.08 -19.55 4.36
C ASP A 386 32.91 -18.63 3.15
N THR A 387 33.90 -18.66 2.26
CA THR A 387 33.96 -17.84 1.04
C THR A 387 33.69 -18.68 -0.19
N VAL A 388 32.80 -18.21 -1.05
CA VAL A 388 32.46 -18.85 -2.33
C VAL A 388 32.57 -17.83 -3.45
N LEU A 389 33.31 -18.16 -4.52
CA LEU A 389 33.38 -17.34 -5.73
C LEU A 389 32.59 -18.00 -6.85
N TYR A 390 31.80 -17.19 -7.55
CA TYR A 390 31.02 -17.68 -8.66
C TYR A 390 30.78 -16.62 -9.73
N GLN A 391 30.47 -17.10 -10.93
CA GLN A 391 30.03 -16.31 -12.07
C GLN A 391 28.74 -16.92 -12.63
N LYS A 392 27.91 -16.10 -13.29
CA LYS A 392 26.63 -16.55 -13.84
C LYS A 392 26.67 -16.56 -15.37
N ALA A 393 26.07 -17.58 -15.97
CA ALA A 393 25.82 -17.66 -17.39
C ALA A 393 24.41 -18.20 -17.65
N GLU A 394 23.91 -18.02 -18.87
CA GLU A 394 22.58 -18.49 -19.26
C GLU A 394 22.69 -19.49 -20.40
N ALA A 395 21.96 -20.60 -20.28
CA ALA A 395 21.85 -21.63 -21.31
C ALA A 395 20.42 -22.17 -21.41
N LEU A 396 20.15 -22.91 -22.47
CA LEU A 396 18.95 -23.73 -22.64
C LEU A 396 19.33 -25.20 -22.57
N CYS A 397 18.47 -26.03 -21.98
CA CYS A 397 18.64 -27.47 -21.89
C CYS A 397 17.53 -28.16 -22.69
N SER A 398 17.92 -29.12 -23.53
CA SER A 398 16.98 -30.01 -24.23
C SER A 398 16.68 -31.20 -23.33
N VAL A 399 15.42 -31.37 -22.93
CA VAL A 399 14.95 -32.44 -22.05
C VAL A 399 13.92 -33.29 -22.80
N PRO A 400 14.19 -34.59 -23.03
CA PRO A 400 13.22 -35.50 -23.61
C PRO A 400 11.98 -35.63 -22.72
N GLU A 401 10.79 -35.76 -23.31
CA GLU A 401 9.54 -35.98 -22.56
C GLU A 401 9.60 -37.21 -21.63
N SER A 402 10.35 -38.25 -22.02
CA SER A 402 10.54 -39.46 -21.22
C SER A 402 11.37 -39.25 -19.95
N ALA A 403 12.16 -38.18 -19.87
CA ALA A 403 13.04 -37.88 -18.74
C ALA A 403 12.33 -37.07 -17.63
N VAL A 404 11.08 -36.65 -17.86
CA VAL A 404 10.28 -35.91 -16.89
C VAL A 404 9.84 -36.85 -15.76
N SER A 405 9.90 -36.36 -14.52
CA SER A 405 9.56 -37.16 -13.33
C SER A 405 8.09 -37.62 -13.32
N HIS A 406 7.82 -38.69 -12.55
CA HIS A 406 6.47 -39.18 -12.34
C HIS A 406 5.60 -38.19 -11.58
N GLU A 407 6.20 -37.40 -10.68
CA GLU A 407 5.56 -36.37 -9.89
C GLU A 407 5.04 -35.24 -10.78
N VAL A 408 5.86 -34.73 -11.70
CA VAL A 408 5.44 -33.69 -12.66
C VAL A 408 4.36 -34.23 -13.60
N THR A 409 4.50 -35.47 -14.04
CA THR A 409 3.46 -36.15 -14.84
C THR A 409 2.13 -36.21 -14.09
N ALA A 410 2.15 -36.50 -12.78
CA ALA A 410 0.96 -36.56 -11.93
C ALA A 410 0.28 -35.18 -11.73
N LEU A 411 1.04 -34.08 -11.86
CA LEU A 411 0.51 -32.71 -11.83
C LEU A 411 -0.16 -32.28 -13.16
N GLY A 412 -0.18 -33.16 -14.16
CA GLY A 412 -0.70 -32.86 -15.50
C GLY A 412 0.38 -32.57 -16.54
N GLY A 413 1.65 -32.84 -16.23
CA GLY A 413 2.79 -32.65 -17.12
C GLY A 413 3.39 -31.24 -17.05
N LEU A 414 4.50 -31.03 -17.77
CA LEU A 414 5.23 -29.76 -17.75
C LEU A 414 4.39 -28.57 -18.22
N GLU A 415 3.51 -28.78 -19.20
CA GLU A 415 2.65 -27.74 -19.75
C GLU A 415 1.65 -27.22 -18.72
N ALA A 416 1.14 -28.09 -17.82
CA ALA A 416 0.24 -27.69 -16.75
C ALA A 416 0.95 -26.86 -15.67
N VAL A 417 2.20 -27.23 -15.36
CA VAL A 417 2.99 -26.62 -14.28
C VAL A 417 3.67 -25.34 -14.72
N ALA A 418 4.36 -25.36 -15.86
CA ALA A 418 5.21 -24.27 -16.35
C ALA A 418 4.52 -23.36 -17.38
N GLN A 419 3.37 -23.75 -17.91
CA GLN A 419 2.58 -22.98 -18.90
C GLN A 419 3.47 -22.45 -20.04
N ASN A 420 3.61 -21.13 -20.17
CA ASN A 420 4.36 -20.48 -21.24
C ASN A 420 5.88 -20.42 -20.98
N ALA A 421 6.37 -20.89 -19.82
CA ALA A 421 7.79 -20.81 -19.46
C ALA A 421 8.67 -21.88 -20.13
N VAL A 422 8.06 -22.82 -20.87
CA VAL A 422 8.76 -23.90 -21.55
C VAL A 422 8.28 -24.00 -22.99
N SER A 423 9.20 -24.13 -23.93
CA SER A 423 8.90 -24.34 -25.35
C SER A 423 9.21 -25.78 -25.76
N LYS A 424 8.53 -26.26 -26.81
CA LYS A 424 8.80 -27.57 -27.42
C LYS A 424 9.60 -27.39 -28.70
N ASP A 425 10.67 -28.18 -28.84
CA ASP A 425 11.45 -28.34 -30.06
C ASP A 425 11.33 -29.81 -30.52
N GLY A 426 10.36 -30.07 -31.41
CA GLY A 426 10.01 -31.45 -31.81
C GLY A 426 9.37 -32.25 -30.68
N THR A 427 10.06 -33.30 -30.21
CA THR A 427 9.65 -34.15 -29.07
C THR A 427 10.25 -33.73 -27.73
N ASP A 428 11.19 -32.80 -27.75
CA ASP A 428 11.96 -32.41 -26.58
C ASP A 428 11.48 -31.06 -26.05
N TYR A 429 11.56 -30.90 -24.74
CA TYR A 429 11.32 -29.63 -24.07
C TYR A 429 12.60 -28.81 -24.02
N LEU A 430 12.52 -27.54 -24.41
CA LEU A 430 13.60 -26.58 -24.28
C LEU A 430 13.36 -25.74 -23.02
N ILE A 431 14.21 -25.95 -22.02
CA ILE A 431 14.05 -25.41 -20.67
C ILE A 431 15.21 -24.47 -20.36
N GLN A 432 14.95 -23.37 -19.66
CA GLN A 432 16.02 -22.51 -19.15
C GLN A 432 16.94 -23.29 -18.20
N ALA A 433 18.24 -23.24 -18.48
CA ALA A 433 19.28 -23.83 -17.66
C ALA A 433 20.29 -22.74 -17.26
N PRO A 434 19.96 -21.87 -16.28
CA PRO A 434 20.92 -20.95 -15.70
C PRO A 434 22.13 -21.71 -15.17
N ILE A 435 23.30 -21.19 -15.44
CA ILE A 435 24.57 -21.79 -15.06
C ILE A 435 25.20 -20.93 -13.97
N VAL A 436 25.52 -21.57 -12.84
CA VAL A 436 26.33 -21.01 -11.77
C VAL A 436 27.71 -21.66 -11.85
N ILE A 437 28.68 -20.90 -12.32
CA ILE A 437 30.07 -21.30 -12.48
C ILE A 437 30.78 -21.04 -11.15
N LEU A 438 31.07 -22.06 -10.38
CA LEU A 438 31.82 -21.98 -9.13
C LEU A 438 33.32 -22.09 -9.42
N ASP A 439 34.16 -21.41 -8.64
CA ASP A 439 35.58 -21.77 -8.64
C ASP A 439 35.77 -23.25 -8.20
N ASP A 440 36.84 -23.89 -8.65
CA ASP A 440 37.02 -25.33 -8.45
C ASP A 440 37.06 -25.75 -6.97
N ARG A 441 37.53 -24.88 -6.04
CA ARG A 441 37.51 -25.17 -4.60
C ARG A 441 36.12 -25.00 -4.01
N SER A 442 35.41 -23.95 -4.40
CA SER A 442 34.01 -23.76 -4.01
C SER A 442 33.12 -24.89 -4.51
N PHE A 443 33.35 -25.37 -5.73
CA PHE A 443 32.66 -26.53 -6.28
C PHE A 443 32.94 -27.79 -5.48
N ALA A 444 34.22 -28.11 -5.22
CA ALA A 444 34.60 -29.26 -4.41
C ALA A 444 34.00 -29.22 -2.99
N LYS A 445 33.96 -28.03 -2.37
CA LYS A 445 33.32 -27.82 -1.07
C LYS A 445 31.82 -28.07 -1.12
N TYR A 446 31.15 -27.63 -2.17
CA TYR A 446 29.73 -27.91 -2.38
C TYR A 446 29.46 -29.42 -2.55
N CYS A 447 30.30 -30.14 -3.30
CA CYS A 447 30.24 -31.60 -3.39
C CYS A 447 30.39 -32.25 -2.01
N GLU A 448 31.36 -31.81 -1.21
CA GLU A 448 31.57 -32.31 0.16
C GLU A 448 30.35 -32.08 1.06
N GLN A 449 29.75 -30.89 1.02
CA GLN A 449 28.56 -30.53 1.81
C GLN A 449 27.33 -31.38 1.46
N THR A 450 27.21 -31.78 0.20
CA THR A 450 26.08 -32.58 -0.32
C THR A 450 26.34 -34.08 -0.33
N GLY A 451 27.57 -34.50 0.02
CA GLY A 451 27.99 -35.92 0.01
C GLY A 451 28.22 -36.50 -1.39
N ILE A 452 28.42 -35.64 -2.39
CA ILE A 452 28.72 -36.01 -3.78
C ILE A 452 30.24 -36.13 -3.94
N GLU A 453 30.72 -37.12 -4.70
CA GLU A 453 32.15 -37.24 -5.00
C GLU A 453 32.62 -36.07 -5.87
N ALA A 454 33.66 -35.36 -5.44
CA ALA A 454 34.13 -34.19 -6.15
C ALA A 454 34.89 -34.59 -7.43
N ASP A 455 34.29 -34.31 -8.58
CA ASP A 455 34.91 -34.42 -9.90
C ASP A 455 34.77 -33.08 -10.65
N LEU A 456 35.86 -32.58 -11.24
CA LEU A 456 35.87 -31.31 -11.98
C LEU A 456 35.38 -31.48 -13.44
N SER A 457 35.00 -32.68 -13.84
CA SER A 457 34.61 -33.01 -15.22
C SER A 457 33.10 -32.93 -15.50
N GLY A 458 32.26 -32.75 -14.47
CA GLY A 458 30.81 -32.73 -14.63
C GLY A 458 30.07 -31.65 -13.85
N THR A 459 28.76 -31.61 -14.04
CA THR A 459 27.79 -30.67 -13.46
C THR A 459 26.99 -31.29 -12.33
N ILE A 460 26.59 -30.48 -11.35
CA ILE A 460 25.53 -30.82 -10.41
C ILE A 460 24.25 -30.10 -10.82
N VAL A 461 23.17 -30.85 -10.98
CA VAL A 461 21.90 -30.34 -11.50
C VAL A 461 20.92 -30.11 -10.37
N LEU A 462 20.35 -28.91 -10.29
CA LEU A 462 19.25 -28.62 -9.37
C LEU A 462 17.95 -29.25 -9.87
N ASN A 463 17.67 -30.46 -9.40
CA ASN A 463 16.52 -31.28 -9.79
C ASN A 463 15.26 -30.93 -9.01
N ARG A 464 14.74 -29.71 -9.17
CA ARG A 464 13.47 -29.32 -8.54
C ARG A 464 12.68 -28.37 -9.42
N ILE A 465 11.37 -28.55 -9.43
CA ILE A 465 10.42 -27.69 -10.14
C ILE A 465 9.27 -27.31 -9.21
N TRP A 466 8.81 -26.06 -9.31
CA TRP A 466 7.73 -25.55 -8.46
C TRP A 466 6.39 -26.21 -8.82
N ASP A 467 5.72 -26.82 -7.85
CA ASP A 467 4.34 -27.31 -8.00
C ASP A 467 3.36 -26.13 -7.94
N SER A 468 3.13 -25.50 -9.09
CA SER A 468 2.18 -24.39 -9.24
C SER A 468 0.70 -24.80 -9.18
N VAL A 469 0.41 -26.11 -9.19
CA VAL A 469 -0.95 -26.66 -9.18
C VAL A 469 -1.48 -26.77 -7.75
N ASN A 470 -0.66 -27.29 -6.83
CA ASN A 470 -1.07 -27.49 -5.43
C ASN A 470 -0.46 -26.46 -4.47
N SER A 471 0.54 -25.68 -4.89
CA SER A 471 1.17 -24.64 -4.05
C SER A 471 1.07 -23.26 -4.70
N ASN A 472 1.21 -22.22 -3.89
CA ASN A 472 1.13 -20.83 -4.36
C ASN A 472 2.52 -20.18 -4.43
N PHE A 473 2.63 -19.04 -5.12
CA PHE A 473 3.92 -18.39 -5.37
C PHE A 473 4.65 -17.93 -4.11
N ARG A 474 3.94 -17.80 -2.98
CA ARG A 474 4.48 -17.35 -1.69
C ARG A 474 5.00 -18.52 -0.86
N TYR A 475 4.29 -19.64 -0.86
CA TYR A 475 4.66 -20.88 -0.17
C TYR A 475 4.92 -21.97 -1.22
N LYS A 476 6.02 -21.82 -1.94
CA LYS A 476 6.38 -22.72 -3.04
C LYS A 476 6.75 -24.10 -2.47
N SER A 477 6.05 -25.13 -2.94
CA SER A 477 6.46 -26.52 -2.77
C SER A 477 7.16 -26.98 -4.04
N TYR A 478 8.23 -27.74 -3.90
CA TYR A 478 8.98 -28.26 -5.04
C TYR A 478 8.86 -29.78 -5.13
N VAL A 479 8.80 -30.29 -6.36
CA VAL A 479 8.87 -31.72 -6.68
C VAL A 479 10.10 -31.98 -7.55
N PRO A 480 10.65 -33.21 -7.60
CA PRO A 480 11.72 -33.57 -8.52
C PRO A 480 11.31 -33.27 -9.97
N PHE A 481 12.21 -32.67 -10.75
CA PHE A 481 11.92 -32.27 -12.13
C PHE A 481 12.12 -33.46 -13.09
N LEU A 482 13.30 -34.06 -13.06
CA LEU A 482 13.74 -35.14 -13.94
C LEU A 482 13.82 -36.47 -13.20
N LEU A 483 13.69 -37.56 -13.95
CA LEU A 483 14.19 -38.87 -13.59
C LEU A 483 15.72 -38.78 -13.55
N GLU A 484 16.34 -39.26 -12.48
CA GLU A 484 17.79 -39.17 -12.25
C GLU A 484 18.56 -40.22 -13.07
N ASP A 485 18.23 -40.34 -14.35
CA ASP A 485 18.66 -41.41 -15.26
C ASP A 485 19.56 -40.94 -16.41
N GLN A 486 19.83 -39.64 -16.52
CA GLN A 486 20.72 -39.10 -17.54
C GLN A 486 22.13 -38.85 -17.00
N ASP A 487 23.10 -39.50 -17.62
CA ASP A 487 24.53 -39.30 -17.32
C ASP A 487 25.09 -38.03 -17.96
N THR A 488 24.38 -37.42 -18.92
CA THR A 488 24.82 -36.22 -19.65
C THR A 488 23.66 -35.30 -19.98
N ILE A 489 23.87 -33.99 -19.86
CA ILE A 489 22.93 -32.93 -20.26
C ILE A 489 23.51 -32.13 -21.42
N THR A 490 22.67 -31.77 -22.40
CA THR A 490 23.08 -30.89 -23.50
C THR A 490 22.65 -29.46 -23.23
N LEU A 491 23.63 -28.57 -23.05
CA LEU A 491 23.43 -27.14 -22.90
C LEU A 491 23.59 -26.46 -24.25
N ARG A 492 22.65 -25.59 -24.61
CA ARG A 492 22.63 -24.81 -25.86
C ARG A 492 22.76 -23.33 -25.55
N ASN A 493 23.44 -22.60 -26.43
CA ASN A 493 23.50 -21.15 -26.37
C ASN A 493 22.12 -20.56 -26.78
N PRO A 494 21.48 -19.72 -25.94
CA PRO A 494 20.22 -19.05 -26.27
C PRO A 494 20.29 -18.14 -27.50
N ALA A 495 21.44 -17.50 -27.75
CA ALA A 495 21.65 -16.59 -28.89
C ALA A 495 22.07 -17.31 -30.17
N GLU A 496 22.76 -18.46 -30.04
CA GLU A 496 23.22 -19.28 -31.17
C GLU A 496 22.74 -20.73 -31.00
N PRO A 497 21.53 -21.08 -31.49
CA PRO A 497 20.89 -22.38 -31.22
C PRO A 497 21.68 -23.61 -31.69
N ASP A 498 22.50 -23.44 -32.73
CA ASP A 498 23.36 -24.50 -33.28
C ASP A 498 24.60 -24.77 -32.40
N SER A 499 24.94 -23.83 -31.51
CA SER A 499 26.06 -23.98 -30.59
C SER A 499 25.61 -24.67 -29.30
N SER A 500 26.18 -25.84 -29.04
CA SER A 500 25.83 -26.66 -27.88
C SER A 500 27.03 -27.40 -27.30
N ALA A 501 26.94 -27.72 -26.01
CA ALA A 501 27.93 -28.49 -25.27
C ALA A 501 27.23 -29.60 -24.49
N ALA A 502 27.70 -30.84 -24.66
CA ALA A 502 27.28 -31.97 -23.83
C ALA A 502 28.14 -32.00 -22.56
N VAL A 503 27.49 -32.00 -21.40
CA VAL A 503 28.12 -31.92 -20.09
C VAL A 503 27.76 -33.17 -19.27
N PRO A 504 28.75 -33.90 -18.71
CA PRO A 504 28.50 -35.02 -17.80
C PRO A 504 27.77 -34.56 -16.53
N VAL A 505 26.77 -35.31 -16.09
CA VAL A 505 26.04 -35.07 -14.83
C VAL A 505 26.70 -35.90 -13.73
N LEU A 506 27.18 -35.25 -12.68
CA LEU A 506 27.74 -35.93 -11.51
C LEU A 506 26.64 -36.39 -10.57
N ALA A 507 25.64 -35.53 -10.36
CA ALA A 507 24.53 -35.81 -9.47
C ALA A 507 23.37 -34.84 -9.70
N TYR A 508 22.20 -35.27 -9.27
CA TYR A 508 21.01 -34.46 -9.11
C TYR A 508 20.82 -34.11 -7.64
N THR A 509 20.45 -32.85 -7.36
CA THR A 509 20.22 -32.36 -5.99
C THR A 509 18.96 -31.51 -5.92
N THR A 510 18.31 -31.49 -4.76
CA THR A 510 17.19 -30.57 -4.49
C THR A 510 17.62 -29.34 -3.68
N GLU A 511 18.84 -29.38 -3.13
CA GLU A 511 19.44 -28.33 -2.32
C GLU A 511 20.53 -27.62 -3.13
N PRO A 512 20.41 -26.31 -3.38
CA PRO A 512 21.45 -25.53 -4.05
C PRO A 512 22.62 -25.22 -3.09
N PRO A 513 23.79 -24.81 -3.59
CA PRO A 513 24.83 -24.24 -2.74
C PRO A 513 24.28 -23.01 -2.01
N VAL A 514 24.77 -22.75 -0.80
CA VAL A 514 24.36 -21.59 -0.01
C VAL A 514 24.86 -20.31 -0.69
N LEU A 515 24.01 -19.70 -1.50
CA LEU A 515 24.29 -18.47 -2.25
C LEU A 515 23.14 -17.49 -2.04
N ARG A 516 23.44 -16.19 -2.17
CA ARG A 516 22.43 -15.14 -2.26
C ARG A 516 21.95 -15.04 -3.72
N GLU A 517 21.23 -16.06 -4.19
CA GLU A 517 20.67 -16.13 -5.54
C GLU A 517 19.26 -16.74 -5.50
N GLU A 518 18.32 -16.19 -6.27
CA GLU A 518 17.01 -16.80 -6.50
C GLU A 518 16.97 -17.44 -7.88
N TYR A 519 16.62 -18.72 -7.90
CA TYR A 519 16.51 -19.49 -9.12
C TYR A 519 15.09 -19.46 -9.67
N ALA A 520 14.96 -19.40 -11.00
CA ALA A 520 13.68 -19.43 -11.67
C ALA A 520 12.90 -20.72 -11.34
N ASN A 521 11.58 -20.61 -11.24
CA ASN A 521 10.71 -21.67 -10.71
C ASN A 521 10.66 -22.95 -11.57
N TYR A 522 10.95 -22.82 -12.86
CA TYR A 522 10.84 -23.88 -13.86
C TYR A 522 12.15 -24.10 -14.62
N ALA A 523 13.27 -23.72 -14.01
CA ALA A 523 14.59 -23.81 -14.61
C ALA A 523 15.40 -25.00 -14.07
N LEU A 524 16.24 -25.58 -14.92
CA LEU A 524 17.15 -26.66 -14.58
C LEU A 524 18.56 -26.12 -14.34
N VAL A 525 18.76 -25.52 -13.16
CA VAL A 525 20.00 -24.82 -12.80
C VAL A 525 21.18 -25.79 -12.77
N GLN A 526 22.30 -25.35 -13.35
CA GLN A 526 23.55 -26.10 -13.43
C GLN A 526 24.59 -25.48 -12.51
N PHE A 527 25.22 -26.28 -11.67
CA PHE A 527 26.39 -25.87 -10.89
C PHE A 527 27.62 -26.54 -11.51
N LEU A 528 28.53 -25.73 -12.05
CA LEU A 528 29.71 -26.20 -12.78
C LEU A 528 30.99 -25.72 -12.07
N PRO A 529 32.07 -26.52 -12.08
CA PRO A 529 33.41 -26.02 -11.76
C PRO A 529 33.95 -25.16 -12.91
N LEU A 530 34.77 -24.16 -12.57
CA LEU A 530 35.44 -23.26 -13.52
C LEU A 530 36.28 -24.02 -14.55
N SER A 531 36.93 -25.11 -14.13
CA SER A 531 37.71 -25.97 -15.04
C SER A 531 36.89 -26.60 -16.16
N LEU A 532 35.63 -26.97 -15.89
CA LEU A 532 34.70 -27.46 -16.90
C LEU A 532 34.18 -26.31 -17.76
N TRP A 533 33.84 -25.17 -17.14
CA TRP A 533 33.40 -23.98 -17.86
C TRP A 533 34.42 -23.56 -18.93
N ARG A 534 35.73 -23.58 -18.62
CA ARG A 534 36.80 -23.28 -19.60
C ARG A 534 36.75 -24.14 -20.87
N GLN A 535 36.23 -25.37 -20.77
CA GLN A 535 36.13 -26.29 -21.91
C GLN A 535 34.91 -26.00 -22.79
N ILE A 536 33.81 -25.56 -22.17
CA ILE A 536 32.52 -25.35 -22.85
C ILE A 536 32.19 -23.87 -23.13
N SER A 537 32.97 -22.93 -22.56
CA SER A 537 32.70 -21.50 -22.63
C SER A 537 32.70 -20.97 -24.06
N GLN A 538 33.50 -21.53 -24.96
CA GLN A 538 33.50 -21.15 -26.38
C GLN A 538 32.20 -21.55 -27.10
N ALA A 539 31.54 -22.63 -26.67
CA ALA A 539 30.27 -23.06 -27.24
C ALA A 539 29.10 -22.27 -26.64
N ILE A 540 29.10 -22.03 -25.32
CA ILE A 540 27.97 -21.37 -24.64
C ILE A 540 28.05 -19.84 -24.70
N GLY A 541 29.24 -19.23 -24.70
CA GLY A 541 29.49 -17.81 -25.01
C GLY A 541 28.95 -16.75 -24.03
N ASN A 542 27.98 -17.07 -23.17
CA ASN A 542 27.12 -16.08 -22.50
C ASN A 542 27.36 -15.92 -20.99
N ALA A 543 28.62 -15.89 -20.55
CA ALA A 543 28.91 -15.52 -19.17
C ALA A 543 28.69 -14.01 -18.97
N LYS A 544 27.93 -13.63 -17.94
CA LYS A 544 27.83 -12.23 -17.53
C LYS A 544 29.18 -11.80 -16.95
N PRO A 545 29.72 -10.62 -17.32
CA PRO A 545 31.09 -10.25 -16.99
C PRO A 545 31.25 -9.75 -15.55
N ASN A 546 30.67 -10.44 -14.56
CA ASN A 546 30.79 -10.09 -13.14
C ASN A 546 31.17 -11.31 -12.31
N VAL A 547 32.11 -11.14 -11.37
CA VAL A 547 32.45 -12.15 -10.36
C VAL A 547 31.73 -11.81 -9.06
N PHE A 548 30.99 -12.78 -8.53
CA PHE A 548 30.32 -12.68 -7.25
C PHE A 548 31.14 -13.40 -6.19
N ILE A 549 31.37 -12.73 -5.06
CA ILE A 549 32.09 -13.25 -3.92
C ILE A 549 31.13 -13.24 -2.74
N ARG A 550 30.71 -14.43 -2.32
CA ARG A 550 29.91 -14.63 -1.11
C ARG A 550 30.83 -14.92 0.05
N VAL A 551 30.74 -14.16 1.13
CA VAL A 551 31.43 -14.44 2.39
C VAL A 551 30.39 -14.63 3.48
N LEU A 552 30.48 -15.73 4.22
CA LEU A 552 29.61 -16.07 5.34
C LEU A 552 30.48 -16.40 6.56
N THR A 553 30.31 -15.69 7.67
CA THR A 553 31.13 -15.91 8.87
C THR A 553 30.70 -17.16 9.63
N GLU A 554 31.63 -17.84 10.29
CA GLU A 554 31.33 -19.08 11.05
C GLU A 554 30.63 -18.82 12.39
N GLU A 555 30.78 -17.61 12.95
CA GLU A 555 30.16 -17.17 14.20
C GLU A 555 29.26 -15.94 13.97
N GLU A 556 28.37 -15.61 14.91
CA GLU A 556 27.54 -14.40 14.82
C GLU A 556 28.42 -13.13 14.82
N ALA A 557 28.69 -12.59 13.63
CA ALA A 557 29.49 -11.38 13.46
C ALA A 557 28.73 -10.09 13.83
N THR A 558 29.44 -9.13 14.44
CA THR A 558 28.90 -7.79 14.68
C THR A 558 29.11 -6.88 13.47
N LEU A 559 28.42 -5.74 13.41
CA LEU A 559 28.59 -4.76 12.33
C LEU A 559 30.05 -4.29 12.19
N SER A 560 30.79 -4.14 13.30
CA SER A 560 32.21 -3.77 13.23
C SER A 560 33.05 -4.86 12.60
N ASP A 561 32.78 -6.12 12.94
CA ASP A 561 33.52 -7.27 12.44
C ASP A 561 33.33 -7.39 10.92
N LEU A 562 32.08 -7.26 10.45
CA LEU A 562 31.78 -7.27 9.02
C LEU A 562 32.37 -6.08 8.27
N ASN A 563 32.45 -4.90 8.88
CA ASN A 563 33.11 -3.75 8.25
C ASN A 563 34.64 -3.96 8.15
N THR A 564 35.26 -4.55 9.16
CA THR A 564 36.68 -4.91 9.13
C THR A 564 36.93 -5.97 8.06
N LEU A 565 36.13 -7.05 8.05
CA LEU A 565 36.20 -8.12 7.06
C LEU A 565 35.98 -7.61 5.63
N GLY A 566 35.05 -6.67 5.43
CA GLY A 566 34.84 -6.02 4.12
C GLY A 566 36.03 -5.17 3.69
N THR A 567 36.72 -4.52 4.63
CA THR A 567 37.94 -3.76 4.34
C THR A 567 39.11 -4.68 3.98
N GLU A 568 39.24 -5.81 4.69
CA GLU A 568 40.23 -6.85 4.38
C GLU A 568 39.97 -7.47 3.00
N LEU A 569 38.71 -7.80 2.70
CA LEU A 569 38.30 -8.31 1.39
C LEU A 569 38.62 -7.32 0.28
N ALA A 570 38.29 -6.03 0.44
CA ALA A 570 38.62 -4.98 -0.52
C ALA A 570 40.14 -4.86 -0.76
N ALA A 571 40.94 -4.98 0.30
CA ALA A 571 42.39 -4.95 0.21
C ALA A 571 42.96 -6.18 -0.53
N LEU A 572 42.33 -7.35 -0.38
CA LEU A 572 42.70 -8.57 -1.10
C LEU A 572 42.36 -8.52 -2.59
N ILE A 573 41.20 -7.96 -2.94
CA ILE A 573 40.78 -7.79 -4.34
C ILE A 573 41.68 -6.76 -5.04
N GLY A 574 41.99 -5.66 -4.37
CA GLY A 574 42.86 -4.61 -4.88
C GLY A 574 42.11 -3.51 -5.66
N PRO A 575 42.74 -2.34 -5.86
CA PRO A 575 42.09 -1.14 -6.40
C PRO A 575 41.86 -1.17 -7.92
N GLU A 576 42.37 -2.20 -8.61
CA GLU A 576 42.32 -2.35 -10.07
C GLU A 576 40.92 -2.75 -10.55
N TYR A 577 40.13 -3.34 -9.65
CA TYR A 577 38.82 -3.86 -9.92
C TYR A 577 37.74 -2.89 -9.41
N ALA A 578 36.68 -2.69 -10.21
CA ALA A 578 35.48 -2.03 -9.74
C ALA A 578 34.67 -3.02 -8.91
N VAL A 579 34.52 -2.75 -7.60
CA VAL A 579 33.82 -3.65 -6.67
C VAL A 579 32.69 -2.91 -5.98
N GLU A 580 31.51 -3.50 -6.00
CA GLU A 580 30.40 -3.12 -5.12
C GLU A 580 30.31 -4.13 -3.99
N MET A 581 30.30 -3.64 -2.75
CA MET A 581 30.22 -4.50 -1.56
C MET A 581 29.03 -4.13 -0.71
N GLU A 582 28.31 -5.16 -0.28
CA GLU A 582 27.17 -5.08 0.60
C GLU A 582 27.45 -5.83 1.89
N ASN A 583 26.92 -5.30 2.99
CA ASN A 583 26.99 -5.89 4.31
C ASN A 583 25.58 -6.13 4.82
N ARG A 584 25.27 -7.38 5.13
CA ARG A 584 23.97 -7.86 5.58
C ARG A 584 23.39 -7.07 6.76
N ILE A 585 24.20 -6.79 7.79
CA ILE A 585 23.73 -6.06 8.97
C ILE A 585 23.46 -4.61 8.64
N GLN A 586 24.36 -3.97 7.87
CA GLN A 586 24.17 -2.59 7.44
C GLN A 586 22.91 -2.46 6.58
N GLU A 587 22.71 -3.36 5.63
CA GLU A 587 21.57 -3.35 4.73
C GLU A 587 20.26 -3.63 5.47
N ARG A 588 20.27 -4.56 6.43
CA ARG A 588 19.14 -4.77 7.34
C ARG A 588 18.81 -3.52 8.14
N LEU A 589 19.82 -2.82 8.68
CA LEU A 589 19.61 -1.58 9.43
C LEU A 589 19.01 -0.48 8.54
N ASP A 590 19.46 -0.36 7.30
CA ASP A 590 18.95 0.62 6.35
C ASP A 590 17.52 0.29 5.90
N ASN A 591 17.22 -0.97 5.59
CA ASN A 591 15.87 -1.44 5.30
C ASN A 591 14.92 -1.24 6.50
N ASP A 592 15.34 -1.61 7.71
CA ASP A 592 14.58 -1.38 8.93
C ASP A 592 14.32 0.11 9.20
N ARG A 593 15.31 0.99 8.93
CA ARG A 593 15.11 2.45 9.02
C ARG A 593 14.06 2.92 8.03
N MET A 594 14.09 2.41 6.80
CA MET A 594 13.10 2.72 5.77
C MET A 594 11.69 2.27 6.18
N LEU A 595 11.54 1.01 6.62
CA LEU A 595 10.28 0.45 7.09
C LEU A 595 9.73 1.20 8.31
N ARG A 596 10.58 1.57 9.28
CA ARG A 596 10.19 2.42 10.41
C ARG A 596 9.74 3.81 9.95
N GLY A 597 10.42 4.41 8.97
CA GLY A 597 10.04 5.68 8.37
C GLY A 597 8.63 5.61 7.74
N TYR A 598 8.38 4.59 6.93
CA TYR A 598 7.05 4.33 6.37
C TYR A 598 5.99 4.13 7.46
N MET A 599 6.26 3.26 8.44
CA MET A 599 5.36 3.02 9.58
C MET A 599 5.04 4.30 10.36
N LEU A 600 5.99 5.22 10.51
CA LEU A 600 5.78 6.48 11.23
C LEU A 600 4.83 7.41 10.48
N ILE A 601 5.02 7.59 9.17
CA ILE A 601 4.16 8.44 8.32
C ILE A 601 2.74 7.88 8.29
N ILE A 602 2.63 6.59 8.04
CA ILE A 602 1.39 5.85 7.99
C ILE A 602 0.68 5.88 9.36
N GLY A 603 1.42 5.64 10.44
CA GLY A 603 0.92 5.69 11.81
C GLY A 603 0.35 7.07 12.15
N ALA A 604 1.01 8.13 11.70
CA ALA A 604 0.52 9.50 11.85
C ALA A 604 -0.79 9.74 11.10
N PHE A 605 -0.95 9.21 9.88
CA PHE A 605 -2.22 9.26 9.15
C PHE A 605 -3.34 8.52 9.87
N CYS A 606 -3.07 7.31 10.35
CA CYS A 606 -4.03 6.53 11.14
C CYS A 606 -4.43 7.27 12.43
N ALA A 607 -3.47 7.87 13.14
CA ALA A 607 -3.73 8.67 14.33
C ALA A 607 -4.59 9.92 14.02
N LEU A 608 -4.34 10.57 12.88
CA LEU A 608 -5.13 11.71 12.43
C LEU A 608 -6.58 11.29 12.13
N LEU A 609 -6.78 10.19 11.39
CA LEU A 609 -8.11 9.61 11.14
C LEU A 609 -8.85 9.27 12.44
N ALA A 610 -8.14 8.69 13.40
CA ALA A 610 -8.67 8.36 14.70
C ALA A 610 -9.13 9.62 15.45
N LEU A 611 -8.28 10.66 15.50
CA LEU A 611 -8.59 11.93 16.16
C LEU A 611 -9.83 12.59 15.55
N ILE A 612 -9.98 12.56 14.23
CA ILE A 612 -11.13 13.11 13.50
C ILE A 612 -12.41 12.35 13.86
N GLY A 613 -12.36 11.00 13.85
CA GLY A 613 -13.48 10.15 14.25
C GLY A 613 -13.94 10.45 15.68
N ILE A 614 -12.99 10.53 16.61
CA ILE A 614 -13.24 10.86 18.01
C ILE A 614 -13.84 12.26 18.18
N ALA A 615 -13.26 13.27 17.53
CA ALA A 615 -13.73 14.65 17.62
C ALA A 615 -15.18 14.79 17.13
N ASN A 616 -15.52 14.12 16.03
CA ASN A 616 -16.87 14.09 15.49
C ASN A 616 -17.85 13.47 16.49
N VAL A 617 -17.51 12.31 17.04
CA VAL A 617 -18.36 11.60 18.03
C VAL A 617 -18.58 12.42 19.28
N PHE A 618 -17.52 13.05 19.79
CA PHE A 618 -17.59 13.93 20.94
C PHE A 618 -18.53 15.12 20.66
N SER A 619 -18.36 15.81 19.53
CA SER A 619 -19.20 16.95 19.15
C SER A 619 -20.67 16.56 19.01
N ASN A 620 -20.94 15.42 18.37
CA ASN A 620 -22.29 14.93 18.15
C ASN A 620 -22.99 14.52 19.45
N THR A 621 -22.27 13.80 20.31
CA THR A 621 -22.80 13.38 21.61
C THR A 621 -23.09 14.60 22.48
N LEU A 622 -22.19 15.57 22.52
CA LEU A 622 -22.39 16.81 23.27
C LEU A 622 -23.57 17.62 22.72
N GLY A 623 -23.72 17.70 21.41
CA GLY A 623 -24.85 18.34 20.73
C GLY A 623 -26.19 17.66 21.05
N PHE A 624 -26.21 16.32 21.01
CA PHE A 624 -27.37 15.49 21.36
C PHE A 624 -27.83 15.72 22.80
N VAL A 625 -26.91 15.74 23.77
CA VAL A 625 -27.23 16.04 25.17
C VAL A 625 -27.79 17.46 25.32
N ARG A 626 -27.24 18.43 24.59
CA ARG A 626 -27.70 19.83 24.64
C ARG A 626 -29.13 20.00 24.12
N GLN A 627 -29.46 19.33 23.02
CA GLN A 627 -30.80 19.38 22.43
C GLN A 627 -31.88 18.77 23.34
N ARG A 628 -31.50 17.89 24.26
CA ARG A 628 -32.42 17.15 25.14
C ARG A 628 -32.58 17.74 26.55
N LYS A 629 -32.13 18.99 26.76
CA LYS A 629 -32.21 19.67 28.07
C LYS A 629 -33.61 19.63 28.71
N ARG A 630 -34.69 19.89 27.94
CA ARG A 630 -36.08 19.87 28.44
C ARG A 630 -36.56 18.46 28.80
N GLU A 631 -36.09 17.45 28.09
CA GLU A 631 -36.39 16.05 28.39
C GLU A 631 -35.79 15.64 29.73
N PHE A 632 -34.52 15.97 29.96
CA PHE A 632 -33.85 15.70 31.24
C PHE A 632 -34.46 16.47 32.40
N ALA A 633 -34.86 17.73 32.19
CA ALA A 633 -35.57 18.51 33.20
C ALA A 633 -36.89 17.84 33.60
N ARG A 634 -37.67 17.32 32.63
CA ARG A 634 -38.89 16.56 32.92
C ARG A 634 -38.62 15.29 33.71
N TYR A 635 -37.58 14.53 33.36
CA TYR A 635 -37.21 13.33 34.13
C TYR A 635 -36.86 13.66 35.59
N LEU A 636 -36.09 14.73 35.82
CA LEU A 636 -35.78 15.20 37.16
C LEU A 636 -37.05 15.67 37.91
N SER A 637 -37.99 16.34 37.23
CA SER A 637 -39.28 16.75 37.82
C SER A 637 -40.18 15.58 38.22
N VAL A 638 -40.15 14.47 37.47
CA VAL A 638 -40.91 13.24 37.77
C VAL A 638 -40.23 12.41 38.87
N GLY A 639 -39.05 12.82 39.35
CA GLY A 639 -38.33 12.16 40.45
C GLY A 639 -37.17 11.26 40.03
N MET A 640 -36.72 11.32 38.77
CA MET A 640 -35.53 10.57 38.34
C MET A 640 -34.29 11.09 39.07
N THR A 641 -33.58 10.21 39.75
CA THR A 641 -32.37 10.61 40.49
C THR A 641 -31.21 10.91 39.53
N PRO A 642 -30.24 11.76 39.92
CA PRO A 642 -29.01 11.97 39.13
C PRO A 642 -28.23 10.68 38.87
N ALA A 643 -28.35 9.67 39.75
CA ALA A 643 -27.77 8.35 39.53
C ALA A 643 -28.48 7.58 38.40
N GLY A 644 -29.82 7.65 38.34
CA GLY A 644 -30.61 7.11 37.22
C GLY A 644 -30.28 7.76 35.88
N MET A 645 -30.10 9.09 35.85
CA MET A 645 -29.59 9.82 34.68
C MET A 645 -28.24 9.28 34.19
N ARG A 646 -27.30 9.01 35.11
CA ARG A 646 -25.99 8.45 34.74
C ARG A 646 -26.09 7.05 34.14
N LYS A 647 -26.96 6.19 34.69
CA LYS A 647 -27.24 4.85 34.12
C LYS A 647 -27.81 4.95 32.71
N MET A 648 -28.73 5.88 32.47
CA MET A 648 -29.29 6.14 31.16
C MET A 648 -28.20 6.60 30.17
N PHE A 649 -27.34 7.55 30.56
CA PHE A 649 -26.23 8.01 29.71
C PHE A 649 -25.24 6.90 29.38
N PHE A 650 -24.94 6.01 30.33
CA PHE A 650 -24.09 4.85 30.07
C PHE A 650 -24.71 3.91 29.03
N ALA A 651 -26.01 3.64 29.14
CA ALA A 651 -26.72 2.82 28.15
C ALA A 651 -26.74 3.47 26.75
N GLU A 652 -26.90 4.80 26.66
CA GLU A 652 -26.81 5.51 25.39
C GLU A 652 -25.39 5.50 24.81
N ALA A 653 -24.38 5.72 25.64
CA ALA A 653 -22.98 5.68 25.25
C ALA A 653 -22.61 4.31 24.66
N LEU A 654 -23.08 3.23 25.29
CA LEU A 654 -22.88 1.86 24.81
C LEU A 654 -23.45 1.64 23.40
N VAL A 655 -24.62 2.22 23.11
CA VAL A 655 -25.24 2.07 21.79
C VAL A 655 -24.59 2.97 20.74
N ILE A 656 -24.20 4.20 21.11
CA ILE A 656 -23.58 5.16 20.19
C ILE A 656 -22.18 4.69 19.78
N ALA A 657 -21.36 4.22 20.73
CA ALA A 657 -20.02 3.71 20.45
C ALA A 657 -20.03 2.25 19.95
N GLY A 658 -20.90 1.40 20.51
CA GLY A 658 -20.91 -0.03 20.22
C GLY A 658 -21.51 -0.39 18.86
N ARG A 659 -22.54 0.32 18.36
CA ARG A 659 -23.13 0.01 17.05
C ARG A 659 -22.14 0.14 15.89
N PRO A 660 -21.35 1.22 15.80
CA PRO A 660 -20.28 1.31 14.82
C PRO A 660 -19.35 0.12 14.86
N ALA A 661 -18.86 -0.28 16.04
CA ALA A 661 -17.98 -1.42 16.19
C ALA A 661 -18.60 -2.75 15.74
N LEU A 662 -19.87 -2.98 16.07
CA LEU A 662 -20.60 -4.17 15.63
C LEU A 662 -20.78 -4.25 14.10
N ILE A 663 -20.75 -3.12 13.40
CA ILE A 663 -20.86 -3.07 11.93
C ILE A 663 -19.46 -3.16 11.30
N THR A 664 -18.48 -2.44 11.85
CA THR A 664 -17.15 -2.33 11.25
C THR A 664 -16.34 -3.60 11.44
N LEU A 665 -16.30 -4.20 12.64
CA LEU A 665 -15.45 -5.37 12.89
C LEU A 665 -15.76 -6.55 11.96
N PRO A 666 -17.02 -6.95 11.70
CA PRO A 666 -17.31 -8.00 10.72
C PRO A 666 -16.94 -7.62 9.29
N LEU A 667 -17.14 -6.36 8.91
CA LEU A 667 -16.78 -5.87 7.58
C LEU A 667 -15.25 -5.86 7.38
N THR A 668 -14.50 -5.47 8.42
CA THR A 668 -13.04 -5.53 8.46
C THR A 668 -12.56 -6.97 8.41
N ALA A 669 -13.20 -7.90 9.12
CA ALA A 669 -12.84 -9.32 9.08
C ALA A 669 -13.09 -9.94 7.70
N LEU A 670 -14.24 -9.62 7.08
CA LEU A 670 -14.54 -10.04 5.71
C LEU A 670 -13.52 -9.47 4.71
N PHE A 671 -13.18 -8.20 4.86
CA PHE A 671 -12.16 -7.55 4.04
C PHE A 671 -10.77 -8.17 4.23
N ALA A 672 -10.35 -8.40 5.48
CA ALA A 672 -9.08 -9.05 5.77
C ALA A 672 -9.03 -10.46 5.17
N GLY A 673 -10.12 -11.24 5.29
CA GLY A 673 -10.24 -12.56 4.66
C GLY A 673 -10.10 -12.49 3.14
N PHE A 674 -10.79 -11.55 2.48
CA PHE A 674 -10.64 -11.33 1.04
C PHE A 674 -9.19 -10.99 0.67
N MET A 675 -8.53 -10.11 1.41
CA MET A 675 -7.16 -9.69 1.12
C MET A 675 -6.13 -10.80 1.35
N ILE A 676 -6.29 -11.58 2.42
CA ILE A 676 -5.45 -12.77 2.69
C ILE A 676 -5.56 -13.74 1.51
N GLN A 677 -6.77 -14.01 1.03
CA GLN A 677 -7.02 -14.86 -0.13
C GLN A 677 -6.42 -14.28 -1.41
N ALA A 678 -6.63 -12.98 -1.68
CA ALA A 678 -6.09 -12.30 -2.87
C ALA A 678 -4.56 -12.22 -2.86
N SER A 679 -3.94 -12.19 -1.68
CA SER A 679 -2.48 -12.12 -1.50
C SER A 679 -1.83 -13.50 -1.30
N TYR A 680 -2.63 -14.57 -1.37
CA TYR A 680 -2.22 -15.97 -1.16
C TYR A 680 -1.46 -16.20 0.15
N LEU A 681 -1.81 -15.43 1.20
CA LEU A 681 -1.19 -15.50 2.53
C LEU A 681 -1.87 -16.56 3.39
N ASP A 682 -1.10 -17.18 4.30
CA ASP A 682 -1.70 -18.05 5.33
C ASP A 682 -2.50 -17.19 6.33
N PRO A 683 -3.80 -17.49 6.57
CA PRO A 683 -4.58 -16.82 7.60
C PRO A 683 -3.94 -16.84 9.00
N ALA A 684 -3.17 -17.87 9.35
CA ALA A 684 -2.52 -17.98 10.65
C ALA A 684 -1.42 -16.92 10.85
N GLU A 685 -0.64 -16.62 9.81
CA GLU A 685 0.39 -15.57 9.86
C GLU A 685 -0.23 -14.19 10.09
N PHE A 686 -1.33 -13.90 9.38
CA PHE A 686 -2.05 -12.64 9.60
C PHE A 686 -2.61 -12.56 11.01
N LEU A 687 -3.20 -13.64 11.52
CA LEU A 687 -3.82 -13.65 12.85
C LEU A 687 -2.79 -13.38 13.96
N ALA A 688 -1.55 -13.85 13.80
CA ALA A 688 -0.45 -13.61 14.74
C ALA A 688 -0.02 -12.14 14.80
N LYS A 689 -0.02 -11.43 13.66
CA LYS A 689 0.38 -10.02 13.57
C LYS A 689 -0.82 -9.05 13.47
N ALA A 690 -2.05 -9.54 13.63
CA ALA A 690 -3.26 -8.75 13.45
C ALA A 690 -3.26 -7.49 14.35
N PRO A 691 -3.71 -6.32 13.86
CA PRO A 691 -3.61 -5.05 14.57
C PRO A 691 -4.69 -4.89 15.66
N VAL A 692 -4.89 -5.92 16.50
CA VAL A 692 -5.94 -5.96 17.52
C VAL A 692 -5.73 -4.88 18.58
N VAL A 693 -4.49 -4.64 19.00
CA VAL A 693 -4.16 -3.65 20.04
C VAL A 693 -4.50 -2.22 19.60
N PRO A 694 -4.01 -1.70 18.46
CA PRO A 694 -4.41 -0.36 17.98
C PRO A 694 -5.93 -0.20 17.80
N VAL A 695 -6.60 -1.24 17.29
CA VAL A 695 -8.07 -1.24 17.11
C VAL A 695 -8.80 -1.19 18.46
N ALA A 696 -8.35 -1.96 19.45
CA ALA A 696 -8.91 -1.94 20.79
C ALA A 696 -8.69 -0.59 21.49
N VAL A 697 -7.49 -0.01 21.38
CA VAL A 697 -7.17 1.33 21.91
C VAL A 697 -8.07 2.38 21.27
N PHE A 698 -8.26 2.34 19.96
CA PHE A 698 -9.14 3.29 19.28
C PHE A 698 -10.61 3.12 19.69
N LEU A 699 -11.07 1.88 19.82
CA LEU A 699 -12.42 1.58 20.32
C LEU A 699 -12.62 2.12 21.74
N LEU A 700 -11.67 1.86 22.65
CA LEU A 700 -11.69 2.39 24.02
C LEU A 700 -11.67 3.92 24.04
N ALA A 701 -10.92 4.56 23.14
CA ALA A 701 -10.93 6.01 22.99
C ALA A 701 -12.31 6.52 22.55
N ILE A 702 -12.98 5.88 21.58
CA ILE A 702 -14.36 6.24 21.20
C ILE A 702 -15.28 6.16 22.42
N PHE A 703 -15.26 5.06 23.17
CA PHE A 703 -16.06 4.90 24.40
C PHE A 703 -15.74 5.99 25.43
N GLY A 704 -14.45 6.26 25.66
CA GLY A 704 -13.98 7.27 26.60
C GLY A 704 -14.45 8.68 26.25
N PHE A 705 -14.36 9.08 24.97
CA PHE A 705 -14.80 10.40 24.53
C PHE A 705 -16.33 10.53 24.49
N VAL A 706 -17.07 9.48 24.17
CA VAL A 706 -18.54 9.48 24.31
C VAL A 706 -18.93 9.66 25.79
N ALA A 707 -18.31 8.90 26.69
CA ALA A 707 -18.54 9.03 28.12
C ALA A 707 -18.18 10.43 28.65
N LEU A 708 -17.06 11.00 28.19
CA LEU A 708 -16.65 12.36 28.51
C LEU A 708 -17.67 13.41 28.02
N ALA A 709 -18.19 13.27 26.80
CA ALA A 709 -19.21 14.17 26.27
C ALA A 709 -20.50 14.13 27.11
N TYR A 710 -20.96 12.94 27.49
CA TYR A 710 -22.10 12.77 28.40
C TYR A 710 -21.83 13.32 29.79
N TYR A 711 -20.63 13.13 30.34
CA TYR A 711 -20.24 13.65 31.64
C TYR A 711 -20.25 15.19 31.64
N LEU A 712 -19.62 15.82 30.65
CA LEU A 712 -19.58 17.29 30.53
C LEU A 712 -20.96 17.89 30.27
N GLY A 713 -21.75 17.27 29.38
CA GLY A 713 -23.13 17.67 29.10
C GLY A 713 -24.03 17.52 30.32
N GLY A 714 -23.97 16.35 30.98
CA GLY A 714 -24.73 16.04 32.19
C GLY A 714 -24.37 16.95 33.38
N LYS A 715 -23.08 17.23 33.60
CA LYS A 715 -22.62 18.13 34.67
C LYS A 715 -23.15 19.55 34.49
N LYS A 716 -23.20 20.07 33.25
CA LYS A 716 -23.80 21.38 32.96
C LYS A 716 -25.31 21.38 33.19
N LEU A 717 -26.00 20.31 32.81
CA LEU A 717 -27.45 20.17 32.98
C LEU A 717 -27.86 20.09 34.45
N LEU A 718 -27.16 19.28 35.24
CA LEU A 718 -27.43 19.09 36.68
C LEU A 718 -27.15 20.33 37.52
N LYS A 719 -26.37 21.30 37.01
CA LYS A 719 -26.10 22.59 37.66
C LYS A 719 -27.11 23.68 37.32
N CYS A 720 -27.97 23.49 36.30
CA CYS A 720 -29.01 24.46 35.97
C CYS A 720 -30.18 24.33 36.93
N SER A 721 -30.79 25.45 37.33
CA SER A 721 -32.05 25.41 38.07
C SER A 721 -33.13 24.75 37.20
N LEU A 722 -33.95 23.88 37.81
CA LEU A 722 -35.04 23.19 37.12
C LEU A 722 -36.03 24.17 36.48
N ALA A 723 -36.26 25.31 37.17
CA ALA A 723 -37.04 26.42 36.67
C ALA A 723 -36.42 27.05 35.41
N GLU A 724 -35.12 27.35 35.36
CA GLU A 724 -34.48 27.84 34.14
C GLU A 724 -34.45 26.81 33.02
N ALA A 725 -34.28 25.52 33.34
CA ALA A 725 -34.24 24.47 32.32
C ALA A 725 -35.61 24.26 31.65
N LEU A 726 -36.71 24.57 32.35
CA LEU A 726 -38.08 24.53 31.81
C LEU A 726 -38.51 25.87 31.18
N ARG A 727 -37.95 27.00 31.62
CA ARG A 727 -38.32 28.37 31.22
C ARG A 727 -37.48 28.95 30.07
N SER A 728 -36.41 28.28 29.62
CA SER A 728 -35.45 28.81 28.64
C SER A 728 -35.95 28.90 27.18
N ASP A 729 -37.08 29.56 26.96
CA ASP A 729 -37.45 30.21 25.69
C ASP A 729 -37.71 31.73 25.88
N PHE A 730 -37.71 32.27 27.11
CA PHE A 730 -38.06 33.69 27.33
C PHE A 730 -36.90 34.68 27.27
N MET A 731 -35.64 34.23 27.30
CA MET A 731 -34.48 35.10 27.19
C MET A 731 -33.28 34.33 26.60
N ILE A 732 -32.86 34.69 25.39
CA ILE A 732 -31.47 34.91 24.92
C ILE A 732 -31.47 35.28 23.42
#